data_AF-A0A967GZ60-F1
#
_entry.id   AF-A0A967GZ60-F1
#
_cell.length_a   1.000
_cell.length_b   1.000
_cell.length_c   1.000
_cell.angle_alpha   90.00
_cell.angle_beta   90.00
_cell.angle_gamma   90.00
#
_symmetry.space_group_name_H-M   'P 1'
#
loop_
_entity.id
_entity.type
_entity.pdbx_description
1 polymer ?
#
loop_
_entity_poly.entity_id
_entity_poly.type
_entity_poly.pdbx_seq_one_letter_code
_entity_poly.pdbx_strand_id
1 'polypeptide(L)'
;MIQPCNSNPKSADTQRTNGVLPAISGPGRVAGQAAPGHLGIAQDRENLLILPAVIVPPCARNWSILTVGLCCFEAPAAANEVEPVPLEIEMLTSIGGRSPQWDWWQARSACVPGEKPQWITTMSETGRSGTHNFHDIYQAVSRDGGRSWSEPALIPSLRRTRQPDGYEVAAGDLWPTWHSESGKVIATGKTFNFAGGEHEDRMREKVSYAVMNPMTGAWGPMRFLEMPEKDHAGNVITAANAGCTQRVDLPRGDILLPVRYLADRKKQNYTSIVVRCGFDGETLTYQKHGSELTIPQGRGLYEPSLTRYRGEYFLTLRADHSAFVTRSRDGLHFDPIREWQFDDGEPLGNYNTQQHWMTAGGGLFLVYTRRGAGNDHIFRHRAPLFIAQVNPETLRVLRDTERVLLPANDATLGNSGVCRISADESWVTCGEGHLRLGKRKNGLNKVFFVKVTTPQAAERKKAARPFNHPGILHSRAELEFVKGKVQAGEEPWKTAWEALRAHPLASLDWQPKAHPHITRGPRARPRVGASEMMSDAAAACTHALAWWISGNGAHARKAIEILDDYADTVQSVREHDARLLVGMTAIQFVSAAELIAHGEAEWGAEQRAAFARMLRKVFHPVIKDFFPTANGNWDASMIQSQMAMGVYLDDHAMFQRGVDYFLEGRGNGCIFNYVRPSGQCQESGRDQHHTQMGLGFLAFAAEIAWKQGVDLYQAGGNLLAAGFEYNANYNLGNEVPFERFVSVDGRYDHKKISAAGRGTWAPVFEVPYRHYHRRAGLAMPFTAQVIGKVRPEKNSTVYSPWTTLMFAEVPGR
;
A
#
# COMPACT_ATOMS: atom_id res chain seq x y z
N MET A 1 49.73 -1.08 -44.52
CA MET A 1 50.67 -1.87 -45.32
C MET A 1 50.03 -3.22 -45.64
N ILE A 2 49.75 -3.45 -46.94
CA ILE A 2 49.95 -4.71 -47.68
C ILE A 2 49.15 -5.96 -47.20
N GLN A 3 48.01 -6.19 -47.87
CA GLN A 3 47.45 -7.50 -48.35
C GLN A 3 48.47 -8.25 -49.24
N PRO A 4 48.29 -9.48 -49.82
CA PRO A 4 47.08 -10.31 -50.05
C PRO A 4 47.32 -11.85 -49.85
N CYS A 5 46.37 -12.79 -50.01
CA CYS A 5 45.99 -13.49 -51.27
C CYS A 5 44.91 -14.55 -50.92
N ASN A 6 43.73 -14.55 -51.56
CA ASN A 6 43.35 -15.31 -52.78
C ASN A 6 43.39 -16.85 -52.63
N SER A 7 42.47 -17.68 -53.12
CA SER A 7 41.17 -17.56 -53.81
C SER A 7 40.68 -18.99 -54.13
N ASN A 8 39.35 -19.16 -54.19
CA ASN A 8 38.52 -20.24 -54.80
C ASN A 8 39.01 -20.74 -56.19
N PRO A 9 38.49 -21.83 -56.85
CA PRO A 9 37.03 -22.10 -57.08
C PRO A 9 36.54 -23.55 -57.45
N LYS A 10 35.20 -23.71 -57.66
CA LYS A 10 34.44 -24.44 -58.73
C LYS A 10 33.03 -24.83 -58.20
N SER A 11 31.89 -24.28 -58.66
CA SER A 11 31.05 -24.52 -59.89
C SER A 11 30.60 -25.99 -60.07
N ALA A 12 29.38 -26.41 -60.43
CA ALA A 12 28.08 -25.81 -60.79
C ALA A 12 27.00 -26.92 -60.91
N ASP A 13 25.71 -26.51 -60.90
CA ASP A 13 24.50 -27.07 -61.55
C ASP A 13 24.01 -28.53 -61.34
N THR A 14 22.71 -28.67 -61.01
CA THR A 14 21.67 -29.20 -61.95
C THR A 14 20.20 -29.14 -61.44
N GLN A 15 19.36 -28.65 -62.37
CA GLN A 15 17.91 -28.68 -62.65
C GLN A 15 16.94 -29.64 -61.90
N ARG A 16 15.78 -29.12 -61.43
CA ARG A 16 14.36 -29.23 -61.93
C ARG A 16 13.74 -30.65 -62.07
N THR A 17 12.53 -30.84 -61.52
CA THR A 17 11.23 -30.93 -62.27
C THR A 17 10.03 -31.36 -61.40
N ASN A 18 8.85 -30.79 -61.72
CA ASN A 18 7.45 -31.25 -61.63
C ASN A 18 6.86 -31.64 -60.25
N GLY A 19 5.63 -31.33 -59.83
CA GLY A 19 4.36 -30.76 -60.34
C GLY A 19 3.35 -31.03 -59.20
N VAL A 20 2.30 -30.25 -58.90
CA VAL A 20 1.00 -30.14 -59.58
C VAL A 20 0.09 -29.30 -58.65
N LEU A 21 -0.66 -28.35 -59.22
CA LEU A 21 -1.88 -27.74 -58.63
C LEU A 21 -3.11 -28.36 -59.34
N PRO A 22 -4.33 -28.31 -58.75
CA PRO A 22 -5.23 -27.21 -59.16
C PRO A 22 -6.19 -26.69 -58.07
N ALA A 23 -6.72 -25.50 -58.36
CA ALA A 23 -7.80 -24.78 -57.68
C ALA A 23 -9.20 -25.11 -58.28
N ILE A 24 -10.28 -24.88 -57.53
CA ILE A 24 -11.70 -24.77 -57.99
C ILE A 24 -12.42 -23.78 -57.03
N SER A 25 -12.73 -22.53 -57.44
CA SER A 25 -14.07 -21.92 -57.75
C SER A 25 -15.23 -22.27 -56.77
N GLY A 26 -16.21 -21.44 -56.37
CA GLY A 26 -16.82 -20.16 -56.76
C GLY A 26 -18.16 -20.01 -55.98
N PRO A 27 -18.94 -18.91 -56.09
CA PRO A 27 -19.78 -18.35 -55.02
C PRO A 27 -21.32 -18.50 -55.17
N GLY A 28 -22.09 -18.11 -54.14
CA GLY A 28 -23.57 -17.97 -54.20
C GLY A 28 -24.13 -16.82 -53.34
N ARG A 29 -24.87 -15.91 -53.97
CA ARG A 29 -25.68 -14.79 -53.42
C ARG A 29 -27.16 -15.20 -53.30
N VAL A 30 -27.94 -14.37 -52.57
CA VAL A 30 -29.34 -13.87 -52.78
C VAL A 30 -30.04 -13.80 -51.40
N ALA A 31 -30.25 -12.66 -50.75
CA ALA A 31 -31.15 -11.51 -50.98
C ALA A 31 -32.64 -11.76 -50.64
N GLY A 32 -33.23 -10.89 -49.82
CA GLY A 32 -34.68 -10.80 -49.54
C GLY A 32 -35.03 -9.73 -48.50
N GLN A 33 -35.45 -8.55 -48.97
CA GLN A 33 -36.04 -7.43 -48.20
C GLN A 33 -37.54 -7.66 -47.97
N ALA A 34 -38.11 -7.07 -46.91
CA ALA A 34 -39.19 -6.06 -46.96
C ALA A 34 -39.82 -5.77 -45.58
N ALA A 35 -40.11 -4.49 -45.33
CA ALA A 35 -40.84 -3.91 -44.19
C ALA A 35 -42.28 -3.52 -44.64
N PRO A 36 -43.03 -2.59 -44.00
CA PRO A 36 -43.37 -2.35 -42.58
C PRO A 36 -44.91 -2.18 -42.36
N GLY A 37 -45.36 -1.93 -41.12
CA GLY A 37 -46.74 -1.48 -40.84
C GLY A 37 -46.90 -0.80 -39.48
N HIS A 38 -47.30 0.48 -39.50
CA HIS A 38 -47.53 1.42 -38.39
C HIS A 38 -48.96 1.39 -37.82
N LEU A 39 -49.17 2.19 -36.75
CA LEU A 39 -50.41 2.62 -36.05
C LEU A 39 -50.74 1.78 -34.80
N GLY A 40 -50.99 2.33 -33.60
CA GLY A 40 -51.17 3.70 -33.12
C GLY A 40 -52.12 3.67 -31.90
N ILE A 41 -52.08 4.74 -31.09
CA ILE A 41 -53.10 5.14 -30.07
C ILE A 41 -53.01 4.36 -28.74
N ALA A 42 -52.49 4.88 -27.62
CA ALA A 42 -52.83 6.03 -26.76
C ALA A 42 -53.85 5.72 -25.62
N GLN A 43 -53.39 6.06 -24.41
CA GLN A 43 -54.11 6.60 -23.23
C GLN A 43 -54.83 5.69 -22.20
N ASP A 44 -54.33 5.88 -20.97
CA ASP A 44 -55.06 6.30 -19.75
C ASP A 44 -55.49 5.29 -18.65
N ARG A 45 -54.88 5.55 -17.48
CA ARG A 45 -55.44 5.75 -16.12
C ARG A 45 -55.77 4.57 -15.18
N GLU A 46 -55.06 4.62 -14.03
CA GLU A 46 -55.54 4.61 -12.63
C GLU A 46 -56.62 3.60 -12.18
N ASN A 47 -56.28 2.70 -11.24
CA ASN A 47 -56.57 2.91 -9.80
C ASN A 47 -56.29 1.69 -8.90
N LEU A 48 -55.59 2.00 -7.81
CA LEU A 48 -55.68 1.56 -6.41
C LEU A 48 -56.66 0.43 -5.94
N LEU A 49 -56.10 -0.41 -5.03
CA LEU A 49 -56.57 -0.79 -3.67
C LEU A 49 -56.97 -2.27 -3.35
N ILE A 50 -56.28 -2.79 -2.30
CA ILE A 50 -56.73 -3.62 -1.15
C ILE A 50 -56.67 -5.17 -1.23
N LEU A 51 -55.63 -5.70 -0.57
CA LEU A 51 -55.48 -6.83 0.40
C LEU A 51 -56.72 -7.71 0.73
N PRO A 52 -56.56 -9.03 1.07
CA PRO A 52 -56.00 -9.41 2.38
C PRO A 52 -55.21 -10.73 2.50
N ALA A 53 -54.49 -10.83 3.63
CA ALA A 53 -53.79 -11.99 4.16
C ALA A 53 -54.73 -12.93 4.95
N VAL A 54 -54.39 -14.22 5.00
CA VAL A 54 -54.82 -15.17 6.06
C VAL A 54 -53.63 -16.08 6.43
N ILE A 55 -53.58 -16.40 7.72
CA ILE A 55 -52.45 -16.88 8.54
C ILE A 55 -52.68 -18.36 8.97
N VAL A 56 -51.57 -19.07 9.27
CA VAL A 56 -51.32 -20.18 10.27
C VAL A 56 -51.82 -21.63 10.02
N PRO A 57 -51.24 -22.70 10.66
CA PRO A 57 -49.83 -23.09 10.96
C PRO A 57 -49.58 -24.66 10.93
N PRO A 58 -48.77 -25.33 11.79
CA PRO A 58 -47.68 -26.23 11.35
C PRO A 58 -47.84 -27.72 11.74
N CYS A 59 -46.97 -28.61 11.24
CA CYS A 59 -46.40 -29.74 12.02
C CYS A 59 -45.36 -30.56 11.24
N ALA A 60 -44.38 -31.08 11.97
CA ALA A 60 -43.18 -31.77 11.51
C ALA A 60 -43.36 -33.28 11.21
N ARG A 61 -42.53 -33.83 10.30
CA ARG A 61 -41.67 -35.02 10.52
C ARG A 61 -40.84 -35.38 9.27
N ASN A 62 -39.60 -35.79 9.52
CA ASN A 62 -38.57 -36.25 8.59
C ASN A 62 -39.01 -37.38 7.66
N TRP A 63 -38.39 -37.47 6.46
CA TRP A 63 -37.72 -38.67 5.90
C TRP A 63 -36.82 -38.27 4.72
N SER A 64 -35.73 -39.03 4.55
CA SER A 64 -34.56 -38.70 3.74
C SER A 64 -34.59 -39.28 2.31
N ILE A 65 -33.74 -38.70 1.45
CA ILE A 65 -33.13 -39.21 0.20
C ILE A 65 -33.97 -39.14 -1.10
N LEU A 66 -33.61 -38.21 -2.00
CA LEU A 66 -32.92 -38.45 -3.29
C LEU A 66 -32.88 -37.14 -4.08
N THR A 67 -31.72 -36.47 -4.14
CA THR A 67 -31.54 -35.31 -5.04
C THR A 67 -30.75 -35.76 -6.25
N VAL A 68 -31.45 -35.89 -7.38
CA VAL A 68 -30.88 -36.00 -8.72
C VAL A 68 -30.14 -34.70 -9.03
N GLY A 69 -28.87 -34.81 -9.40
CA GLY A 69 -28.03 -33.67 -9.76
C GLY A 69 -28.55 -32.96 -11.00
N LEU A 70 -29.12 -31.77 -10.80
CA LEU A 70 -29.21 -30.76 -11.84
C LEU A 70 -27.92 -29.93 -11.79
N CYS A 71 -27.10 -30.02 -12.83
CA CYS A 71 -26.00 -29.10 -13.06
C CYS A 71 -26.56 -27.70 -13.30
N CYS A 72 -26.74 -26.93 -12.22
CA CYS A 72 -26.85 -25.48 -12.31
C CYS A 72 -25.48 -24.95 -12.74
N PHE A 73 -25.38 -24.46 -13.97
CA PHE A 73 -24.33 -23.52 -14.32
C PHE A 73 -24.49 -22.32 -13.39
N GLU A 74 -23.58 -22.17 -12.43
CA GLU A 74 -23.44 -20.92 -11.68
C GLU A 74 -23.14 -19.81 -12.70
N ALA A 75 -24.06 -18.84 -12.79
CA ALA A 75 -23.78 -17.60 -13.47
C ALA A 75 -22.53 -16.95 -12.82
N PRO A 76 -21.63 -16.35 -13.61
CA PRO A 76 -20.46 -15.68 -13.03
C PRO A 76 -20.95 -14.64 -12.02
N ALA A 77 -20.38 -14.69 -10.81
CA ALA A 77 -20.64 -13.71 -9.76
C ALA A 77 -20.56 -12.30 -10.36
N ALA A 78 -21.62 -11.50 -10.16
CA ALA A 78 -21.60 -10.08 -10.53
C ALA A 78 -20.34 -9.47 -9.92
N ALA A 79 -19.52 -8.79 -10.75
CA ALA A 79 -18.34 -8.10 -10.26
C ALA A 79 -18.75 -7.18 -9.10
N ASN A 80 -18.10 -7.32 -7.94
CA ASN A 80 -18.36 -6.45 -6.79
C ASN A 80 -18.32 -4.99 -7.25
N GLU A 81 -19.41 -4.26 -7.05
CA GLU A 81 -19.46 -2.82 -7.36
C GLU A 81 -18.36 -2.12 -6.55
N VAL A 82 -17.53 -1.34 -7.23
CA VAL A 82 -16.47 -0.55 -6.60
C VAL A 82 -17.02 0.84 -6.34
N GLU A 83 -17.18 1.20 -5.07
CA GLU A 83 -17.66 2.53 -4.70
C GLU A 83 -16.71 3.64 -5.20
N PRO A 84 -17.24 4.67 -5.87
CA PRO A 84 -16.46 5.84 -6.27
C PRO A 84 -15.87 6.58 -5.07
N VAL A 85 -14.55 6.77 -5.08
CA VAL A 85 -13.82 7.55 -4.08
C VAL A 85 -13.75 9.00 -4.55
N PRO A 86 -14.32 9.97 -3.81
CA PRO A 86 -14.32 11.35 -4.23
C PRO A 86 -12.92 11.96 -4.14
N LEU A 87 -12.60 12.84 -5.09
CA LEU A 87 -11.32 13.55 -5.19
C LEU A 87 -11.51 15.07 -5.06
N GLU A 88 -10.58 15.72 -4.39
CA GLU A 88 -10.35 17.17 -4.42
C GLU A 88 -9.08 17.44 -5.21
N ILE A 89 -9.14 18.44 -6.10
CA ILE A 89 -8.07 18.76 -7.03
C ILE A 89 -7.67 20.21 -6.78
N GLU A 90 -6.42 20.41 -6.34
CA GLU A 90 -5.83 21.70 -6.03
C GLU A 90 -4.66 21.97 -6.99
N MET A 91 -4.74 23.06 -7.76
CA MET A 91 -3.62 23.52 -8.57
C MET A 91 -2.61 24.26 -7.68
N LEU A 92 -1.39 23.75 -7.58
CA LEU A 92 -0.31 24.40 -6.84
C LEU A 92 0.47 25.39 -7.74
N THR A 93 1.42 26.11 -7.14
CA THR A 93 2.26 27.08 -7.84
C THR A 93 3.09 26.39 -8.93
N SER A 94 2.89 26.82 -10.19
CA SER A 94 3.64 26.32 -11.33
C SER A 94 5.04 26.93 -11.41
N ILE A 95 6.01 26.20 -11.98
CA ILE A 95 7.31 26.75 -12.36
C ILE A 95 7.23 27.25 -13.81
N GLY A 96 7.59 28.51 -14.03
CA GLY A 96 7.61 29.12 -15.36
C GLY A 96 8.87 28.80 -16.16
N GLY A 97 8.72 28.66 -17.47
CA GLY A 97 9.81 28.67 -18.43
C GLY A 97 10.57 30.00 -18.36
N ARG A 98 11.89 29.96 -18.55
CA ARG A 98 12.76 31.13 -18.36
C ARG A 98 13.23 31.79 -19.65
N SER A 99 13.14 31.08 -20.77
CA SER A 99 13.71 31.49 -22.04
C SER A 99 12.79 31.11 -23.19
N PRO A 100 12.76 31.90 -24.29
CA PRO A 100 12.09 31.49 -25.51
C PRO A 100 12.85 30.39 -26.28
N GLN A 101 14.07 30.03 -25.86
CA GLN A 101 14.89 29.00 -26.51
C GLN A 101 14.63 27.60 -25.92
N TRP A 102 14.28 27.52 -24.64
CA TRP A 102 14.19 26.29 -23.86
C TRP A 102 12.81 26.11 -23.25
N ASP A 103 12.31 24.88 -23.29
CA ASP A 103 11.16 24.43 -22.52
C ASP A 103 11.62 23.53 -21.37
N TRP A 104 10.98 23.67 -20.21
CA TRP A 104 11.09 22.68 -19.13
C TRP A 104 10.31 21.42 -19.49
N TRP A 105 10.99 20.30 -19.69
CA TRP A 105 10.36 19.04 -20.06
C TRP A 105 10.73 17.92 -19.08
N GLN A 106 10.06 16.78 -19.19
CA GLN A 106 10.35 15.58 -18.36
C GLN A 106 10.29 15.86 -16.86
N ALA A 107 9.38 16.74 -16.44
CA ALA A 107 9.27 17.17 -15.06
C ALA A 107 8.58 16.11 -14.19
N ARG A 108 9.27 15.66 -13.13
CA ARG A 108 8.73 14.71 -12.15
C ARG A 108 9.25 15.03 -10.75
N SER A 109 8.45 14.72 -9.73
CA SER A 109 8.74 15.09 -8.34
C SER A 109 8.89 13.90 -7.40
N ALA A 110 9.77 14.06 -6.41
CA ALA A 110 9.88 13.22 -5.23
C ALA A 110 9.49 14.02 -3.98
N CYS A 111 8.84 13.36 -3.01
CA CYS A 111 8.62 13.89 -1.68
C CYS A 111 9.56 13.18 -0.69
N VAL A 112 10.40 13.94 0.00
CA VAL A 112 11.21 13.47 1.12
C VAL A 112 10.42 13.72 2.41
N PRO A 113 9.94 12.67 3.11
CA PRO A 113 9.16 12.82 4.33
C PRO A 113 10.05 13.20 5.52
N GLY A 114 9.45 13.77 6.58
CA GLY A 114 10.12 14.13 7.82
C GLY A 114 9.41 15.28 8.54
N GLU A 115 9.96 15.75 9.67
CA GLU A 115 9.43 16.94 10.37
C GLU A 115 9.48 18.20 9.50
N LYS A 116 10.43 18.25 8.56
CA LYS A 116 10.60 19.31 7.55
C LYS A 116 10.58 18.68 6.16
N PRO A 117 9.40 18.31 5.63
CA PRO A 117 9.31 17.63 4.35
C PRO A 117 9.83 18.53 3.21
N GLN A 118 10.32 17.89 2.15
CA GLN A 118 10.86 18.58 0.97
C GLN A 118 10.34 17.93 -0.29
N TRP A 119 9.99 18.74 -1.29
CA TRP A 119 9.59 18.27 -2.61
C TRP A 119 10.66 18.67 -3.60
N ILE A 120 11.24 17.69 -4.29
CA ILE A 120 12.28 17.90 -5.29
C ILE A 120 11.71 17.55 -6.65
N THR A 121 11.76 18.49 -7.58
CA THR A 121 11.33 18.28 -8.97
C THR A 121 12.55 18.33 -9.87
N THR A 122 12.79 17.27 -10.64
CA THR A 122 13.78 17.27 -11.73
C THR A 122 13.11 17.59 -13.05
N MET A 123 13.76 18.36 -13.91
CA MET A 123 13.29 18.71 -15.26
C MET A 123 14.48 18.91 -16.21
N SER A 124 14.28 18.67 -17.50
CA SER A 124 15.29 18.87 -18.55
C SER A 124 15.03 20.16 -19.34
N GLU A 125 16.08 20.89 -19.70
CA GLU A 125 15.99 21.86 -20.79
C GLU A 125 15.82 21.14 -22.12
N THR A 126 14.79 21.52 -22.88
CA THR A 126 14.55 20.97 -24.22
C THR A 126 14.44 22.09 -25.23
N GLY A 127 15.21 22.01 -26.31
CA GLY A 127 15.14 23.00 -27.38
C GLY A 127 13.81 22.95 -28.13
N ARG A 128 13.31 24.12 -28.54
CA ARG A 128 12.00 24.25 -29.22
C ARG A 128 11.99 23.84 -30.70
N SER A 129 13.14 23.56 -31.30
CA SER A 129 13.26 23.13 -32.70
C SER A 129 13.78 21.68 -32.77
N GLY A 130 13.37 20.96 -33.82
CA GLY A 130 13.71 19.55 -34.00
C GLY A 130 12.88 18.57 -33.17
N THR A 131 13.31 17.30 -33.17
CA THR A 131 12.78 16.23 -32.31
C THR A 131 13.89 15.77 -31.38
N HIS A 132 13.59 15.62 -30.08
CA HIS A 132 14.51 15.10 -29.07
C HIS A 132 15.76 15.96 -28.81
N ASN A 133 15.63 17.29 -28.85
CA ASN A 133 16.71 18.20 -28.48
C ASN A 133 16.81 18.36 -26.94
N PHE A 134 17.12 17.26 -26.25
CA PHE A 134 17.22 17.20 -24.79
C PHE A 134 18.61 17.62 -24.30
N HIS A 135 18.62 18.42 -23.25
CA HIS A 135 19.81 19.02 -22.67
C HIS A 135 19.84 18.77 -21.15
N ASP A 136 20.48 19.68 -20.43
CA ASP A 136 20.84 19.54 -19.03
C ASP A 136 19.64 19.34 -18.11
N ILE A 137 19.90 18.65 -17.00
CA ILE A 137 18.92 18.40 -15.94
C ILE A 137 19.04 19.48 -14.87
N TYR A 138 17.89 20.02 -14.49
CA TYR A 138 17.72 21.00 -13.44
C TYR A 138 16.89 20.41 -12.30
N GLN A 139 17.04 20.97 -11.11
CA GLN A 139 16.16 20.72 -9.97
C GLN A 139 15.52 22.01 -9.45
N ALA A 140 14.29 21.91 -8.97
CA ALA A 140 13.65 22.91 -8.13
C ALA A 140 13.16 22.26 -6.84
N VAL A 141 13.23 22.99 -5.72
CA VAL A 141 12.88 22.48 -4.39
C VAL A 141 11.79 23.33 -3.76
N SER A 142 10.76 22.68 -3.23
CA SER A 142 9.78 23.29 -2.35
C SER A 142 9.93 22.77 -0.91
N ARG A 143 9.68 23.65 0.06
CA ARG A 143 9.72 23.36 1.51
C ARG A 143 8.41 23.71 2.23
N ASP A 144 7.40 24.12 1.47
CA ASP A 144 6.13 24.65 1.97
C ASP A 144 4.92 23.99 1.30
N GLY A 145 5.09 22.76 0.82
CA GLY A 145 4.01 22.01 0.16
C GLY A 145 3.64 22.56 -1.21
N GLY A 146 4.63 23.05 -1.97
CA GLY A 146 4.48 23.48 -3.36
C GLY A 146 3.82 24.85 -3.52
N ARG A 147 3.72 25.62 -2.44
CA ARG A 147 3.25 27.01 -2.47
C ARG A 147 4.31 27.93 -3.07
N SER A 148 5.58 27.63 -2.85
CA SER A 148 6.71 28.25 -3.52
C SER A 148 7.77 27.23 -3.94
N TRP A 149 8.57 27.61 -4.94
CA TRP A 149 9.66 26.81 -5.47
C TRP A 149 10.94 27.65 -5.49
N SER A 150 12.07 27.02 -5.19
CA SER A 150 13.37 27.61 -5.50
C SER A 150 13.50 27.83 -7.00
N GLU A 151 14.32 28.80 -7.39
CA GLU A 151 14.76 28.91 -8.78
C GLU A 151 15.34 27.57 -9.26
N PRO A 152 14.88 27.00 -10.40
CA PRO A 152 15.52 25.85 -11.03
C PRO A 152 17.06 26.01 -11.14
N ALA A 153 17.79 25.05 -10.59
CA ALA A 153 19.25 25.04 -10.56
C ALA A 153 19.79 23.84 -11.35
N LEU A 154 20.81 24.07 -12.17
CA LEU A 154 21.50 23.02 -12.92
C LEU A 154 22.04 21.97 -11.94
N ILE A 155 21.90 20.68 -12.28
CA ILE A 155 22.53 19.57 -11.57
C ILE A 155 23.87 19.27 -12.28
N PRO A 156 25.03 19.74 -11.78
CA PRO A 156 26.27 19.69 -12.55
C PRO A 156 26.73 18.27 -12.89
N SER A 157 26.45 17.32 -12.00
CA SER A 157 26.78 15.89 -12.17
C SER A 157 25.94 15.16 -13.22
N LEU A 158 24.85 15.77 -13.70
CA LEU A 158 23.95 15.23 -14.73
C LEU A 158 23.93 16.08 -16.00
N ARG A 159 24.93 16.95 -16.19
CA ARG A 159 25.10 17.76 -17.40
C ARG A 159 25.28 16.87 -18.63
N ARG A 160 24.70 17.29 -19.75
CA ARG A 160 24.98 16.70 -21.06
C ARG A 160 26.48 16.77 -21.35
N THR A 161 27.09 15.62 -21.63
CA THR A 161 28.55 15.50 -21.69
C THR A 161 29.00 14.82 -22.98
N ARG A 162 29.99 15.42 -23.64
CA ARG A 162 30.67 14.84 -24.80
C ARG A 162 31.61 13.72 -24.36
N GLN A 163 31.44 12.55 -24.96
CA GLN A 163 32.21 11.34 -24.73
C GLN A 163 33.36 11.24 -25.75
N PRO A 164 34.44 10.47 -25.44
CA PRO A 164 35.58 10.31 -26.33
C PRO A 164 35.25 9.72 -27.70
N ASP A 165 34.16 8.96 -27.81
CA ASP A 165 33.68 8.34 -29.05
C ASP A 165 32.88 9.29 -29.95
N GLY A 166 32.85 10.59 -29.62
CA GLY A 166 32.19 11.63 -30.41
C GLY A 166 30.69 11.78 -30.16
N TYR A 167 30.12 11.02 -29.21
CA TYR A 167 28.73 11.18 -28.81
C TYR A 167 28.58 12.20 -27.69
N GLU A 168 27.46 12.90 -27.65
CA GLU A 168 27.01 13.61 -26.46
C GLU A 168 25.91 12.82 -25.76
N VAL A 169 26.09 12.60 -24.46
CA VAL A 169 25.15 11.81 -23.66
C VAL A 169 24.45 12.73 -22.66
N ALA A 170 23.12 12.69 -22.65
CA ALA A 170 22.29 13.38 -21.68
C ALA A 170 21.43 12.39 -20.89
N ALA A 171 21.22 12.66 -19.61
CA ALA A 171 20.19 11.98 -18.84
C ALA A 171 18.80 12.40 -19.35
N GLY A 172 17.83 11.50 -19.27
CA GLY A 172 16.53 11.70 -19.88
C GLY A 172 15.41 10.99 -19.16
N ASP A 173 14.22 11.59 -19.21
CA ASP A 173 12.97 11.03 -18.68
C ASP A 173 13.10 10.55 -17.22
N LEU A 174 13.87 11.29 -16.41
CA LEU A 174 14.19 10.93 -15.03
C LEU A 174 12.95 10.94 -14.14
N TRP A 175 12.84 9.92 -13.29
CA TRP A 175 11.81 9.80 -12.27
C TRP A 175 12.44 9.77 -10.88
N PRO A 176 12.60 10.92 -10.21
CA PRO A 176 13.09 10.98 -8.85
C PRO A 176 12.05 10.37 -7.90
N THR A 177 12.47 9.44 -7.05
CA THR A 177 11.61 8.82 -6.05
C THR A 177 12.39 8.65 -4.75
N TRP A 178 11.75 8.97 -3.63
CA TRP A 178 12.26 8.72 -2.28
C TRP A 178 12.33 7.22 -2.02
N HIS A 179 13.52 6.74 -1.67
CA HIS A 179 13.76 5.36 -1.30
C HIS A 179 13.87 5.26 0.23
N SER A 180 12.81 4.78 0.87
CA SER A 180 12.68 4.83 2.33
C SER A 180 13.75 4.03 3.07
N GLU A 181 14.23 2.92 2.49
CA GLU A 181 15.21 2.06 3.17
C GLU A 181 16.60 2.69 3.22
N SER A 182 17.02 3.39 2.17
CA SER A 182 18.36 4.02 2.14
C SER A 182 18.35 5.48 2.60
N GLY A 183 17.18 6.09 2.74
CA GLY A 183 17.05 7.50 3.06
C GLY A 183 17.59 8.42 1.94
N LYS A 184 17.55 7.96 0.68
CA LYS A 184 18.03 8.71 -0.49
C LYS A 184 16.90 8.95 -1.48
N VAL A 185 17.06 9.94 -2.35
CA VAL A 185 16.26 10.03 -3.58
C VAL A 185 17.08 9.40 -4.70
N ILE A 186 16.49 8.44 -5.41
CA ILE A 186 17.09 7.87 -6.62
C ILE A 186 16.20 8.19 -7.81
N ALA A 187 16.78 8.84 -8.82
CA ALA A 187 16.14 9.10 -10.09
C ALA A 187 16.54 8.02 -11.09
N THR A 188 15.56 7.27 -11.58
CA THR A 188 15.74 6.28 -12.65
C THR A 188 15.23 6.85 -13.97
N GLY A 189 15.86 6.50 -15.09
CA GLY A 189 15.48 7.01 -16.41
C GLY A 189 16.24 6.33 -17.53
N LYS A 190 16.59 7.13 -18.54
CA LYS A 190 17.35 6.67 -19.71
C LYS A 190 18.46 7.63 -20.11
N THR A 191 19.31 7.20 -21.03
CA THR A 191 20.19 8.10 -21.78
C THR A 191 19.60 8.52 -23.11
N PHE A 192 19.82 9.77 -23.48
CA PHE A 192 19.82 10.22 -24.88
C PHE A 192 21.26 10.26 -25.38
N ASN A 193 21.50 9.77 -26.59
CA ASN A 193 22.86 9.63 -27.14
C ASN A 193 22.90 10.30 -28.52
N PHE A 194 23.62 11.40 -28.65
CA PHE A 194 23.66 12.22 -29.87
C PHE A 194 25.00 12.06 -30.59
N ALA A 195 24.99 11.40 -31.74
CA ALA A 195 26.16 11.31 -32.60
C ALA A 195 26.54 12.72 -33.10
N GLY A 196 27.77 13.15 -32.82
CA GLY A 196 28.25 14.50 -33.17
C GLY A 196 27.48 15.63 -32.48
N GLY A 197 26.70 15.34 -31.44
CA GLY A 197 25.89 16.33 -30.71
C GLY A 197 24.52 16.64 -31.34
N GLU A 198 24.15 16.05 -32.47
CA GLU A 198 22.93 16.45 -33.20
C GLU A 198 21.95 15.30 -33.41
N HIS A 199 22.43 14.09 -33.72
CA HIS A 199 21.60 12.99 -34.20
C HIS A 199 21.43 11.91 -33.13
N GLU A 200 20.21 11.74 -32.60
CA GLU A 200 19.93 10.72 -31.59
C GLU A 200 20.08 9.29 -32.14
N ASP A 201 20.98 8.50 -31.53
CA ASP A 201 21.06 7.06 -31.70
C ASP A 201 20.35 6.34 -30.54
N ARG A 202 19.12 5.87 -30.81
CA ARG A 202 18.30 5.14 -29.84
C ARG A 202 18.85 3.74 -29.53
N MET A 203 19.69 3.18 -30.40
CA MET A 203 20.25 1.84 -30.18
C MET A 203 21.28 1.82 -29.04
N ARG A 204 21.75 3.00 -28.61
CA ARG A 204 22.69 3.20 -27.49
C ARG A 204 22.02 3.54 -26.16
N GLU A 205 20.69 3.61 -26.11
CA GLU A 205 19.97 3.88 -24.85
C GLU A 205 20.35 2.85 -23.77
N LYS A 206 20.54 3.36 -22.55
CA LYS A 206 20.78 2.58 -21.35
C LYS A 206 19.79 2.99 -20.27
N VAL A 207 19.48 2.07 -19.37
CA VAL A 207 18.81 2.39 -18.10
C VAL A 207 19.79 3.20 -17.26
N SER A 208 19.51 4.48 -17.06
CA SER A 208 20.34 5.38 -16.25
C SER A 208 19.73 5.60 -14.88
N TYR A 209 20.57 5.86 -13.88
CA TYR A 209 20.10 6.35 -12.60
C TYR A 209 21.10 7.33 -11.95
N ALA A 210 20.62 8.14 -11.02
CA ALA A 210 21.44 9.01 -10.19
C ALA A 210 20.85 9.08 -8.78
N VAL A 211 21.71 9.28 -7.78
CA VAL A 211 21.31 9.30 -6.37
C VAL A 211 21.56 10.67 -5.77
N MET A 212 20.59 11.17 -5.01
CA MET A 212 20.64 12.44 -4.30
C MET A 212 20.60 12.22 -2.79
N ASN A 213 21.48 12.93 -2.08
CA ASN A 213 21.45 12.99 -0.63
C ASN A 213 20.53 14.13 -0.15
N PRO A 214 19.35 13.85 0.41
CA PRO A 214 18.36 14.87 0.77
C PRO A 214 18.85 15.85 1.84
N MET A 215 19.85 15.46 2.65
CA MET A 215 20.38 16.31 3.70
C MET A 215 21.25 17.44 3.14
N THR A 216 21.95 17.18 2.03
CA THR A 216 22.84 18.16 1.39
C THR A 216 22.27 18.73 0.09
N GLY A 217 21.27 18.06 -0.51
CA GLY A 217 20.71 18.39 -1.83
C GLY A 217 21.62 18.01 -3.00
N ALA A 218 22.72 17.29 -2.76
CA ALA A 218 23.72 16.96 -3.77
C ALA A 218 23.39 15.67 -4.52
N TRP A 219 23.53 15.71 -5.86
CA TRP A 219 23.38 14.56 -6.75
C TRP A 219 24.75 13.94 -7.08
N GLY A 220 24.84 12.61 -6.99
CA GLY A 220 25.94 11.83 -7.54
C GLY A 220 25.94 11.82 -9.08
N PRO A 221 26.97 11.22 -9.69
CA PRO A 221 27.08 11.12 -11.15
C PRO A 221 25.99 10.21 -11.73
N MET A 222 25.72 10.37 -13.03
CA MET A 222 24.90 9.42 -13.78
C MET A 222 25.59 8.04 -13.81
N ARG A 223 24.85 7.01 -13.43
CA ARG A 223 25.24 5.59 -13.43
C ARG A 223 24.28 4.80 -14.32
N PHE A 224 24.62 3.55 -14.61
CA PHE A 224 23.83 2.68 -15.47
C PHE A 224 23.53 1.35 -14.77
N LEU A 225 22.30 0.87 -14.92
CA LEU A 225 21.96 -0.49 -14.49
C LEU A 225 22.56 -1.48 -15.49
N GLU A 226 23.36 -2.42 -14.99
CA GLU A 226 23.88 -3.53 -15.80
C GLU A 226 22.76 -4.53 -16.08
N MET A 227 22.24 -4.49 -17.31
CA MET A 227 21.23 -5.43 -17.79
C MET A 227 21.89 -6.72 -18.29
N PRO A 228 21.22 -7.89 -18.17
CA PRO A 228 21.71 -9.12 -18.77
C PRO A 228 21.78 -9.00 -20.30
N GLU A 229 22.67 -9.76 -20.91
CA GLU A 229 22.86 -9.74 -22.37
C GLU A 229 21.63 -10.26 -23.13
N LYS A 230 20.91 -11.22 -22.54
CA LYS A 230 19.79 -11.91 -23.16
C LYS A 230 18.55 -11.96 -22.27
N ASP A 231 17.39 -11.99 -22.91
CA ASP A 231 16.09 -12.24 -22.27
C ASP A 231 15.85 -13.74 -22.01
N HIS A 232 14.71 -14.11 -21.43
CA HIS A 232 14.40 -15.52 -21.14
C HIS A 232 14.25 -16.39 -22.40
N ALA A 233 13.97 -15.78 -23.56
CA ALA A 233 13.87 -16.45 -24.85
C ALA A 233 15.22 -16.52 -25.61
N GLY A 234 16.29 -15.96 -25.04
CA GLY A 234 17.63 -15.96 -25.63
C GLY A 234 17.88 -14.84 -26.65
N ASN A 235 16.96 -13.89 -26.81
CA ASN A 235 17.16 -12.71 -27.66
C ASN A 235 18.07 -11.70 -26.97
N VAL A 236 18.83 -10.94 -27.76
CA VAL A 236 19.76 -9.94 -27.23
C VAL A 236 19.00 -8.71 -26.76
N ILE A 237 19.16 -8.35 -25.48
CA ILE A 237 18.58 -7.13 -24.91
C ILE A 237 19.35 -5.92 -25.44
N THR A 238 18.72 -5.15 -26.34
CA THR A 238 19.31 -3.94 -26.91
C THR A 238 18.51 -2.70 -26.52
N ALA A 239 19.18 -1.55 -26.34
CA ALA A 239 18.53 -0.27 -26.04
C ALA A 239 17.60 -0.32 -24.81
N ALA A 240 18.07 -0.92 -23.72
CA ALA A 240 17.30 -1.00 -22.49
C ALA A 240 17.07 0.39 -21.87
N ASN A 241 15.89 0.63 -21.31
CA ASN A 241 15.43 1.98 -20.96
C ASN A 241 14.36 1.96 -19.86
N ALA A 242 14.51 2.79 -18.82
CA ALA A 242 13.55 3.01 -17.73
C ALA A 242 13.06 4.47 -17.65
N GLY A 243 13.00 5.14 -18.79
CA GLY A 243 12.52 6.50 -18.97
C GLY A 243 11.00 6.53 -18.93
N CYS A 244 10.47 7.50 -18.17
CA CYS A 244 9.03 7.68 -17.97
C CYS A 244 8.30 6.49 -17.32
N THR A 245 9.02 5.60 -16.64
CA THR A 245 8.44 4.43 -15.98
C THR A 245 8.22 4.66 -14.49
N GLN A 246 7.02 4.37 -13.99
CA GLN A 246 6.72 4.41 -12.55
C GLN A 246 7.15 3.10 -11.92
N ARG A 247 8.00 3.15 -10.91
CA ARG A 247 8.51 1.97 -10.19
C ARG A 247 7.76 1.76 -8.88
N VAL A 248 7.92 0.57 -8.30
CA VAL A 248 7.48 0.26 -6.94
C VAL A 248 8.68 -0.16 -6.10
N ASP A 249 8.87 0.50 -4.97
CA ASP A 249 9.90 0.12 -4.00
C ASP A 249 9.30 -0.93 -3.05
N LEU A 250 9.92 -2.11 -2.97
CA LEU A 250 9.52 -3.20 -2.08
C LEU A 250 9.96 -2.90 -0.64
N PRO A 251 9.35 -3.56 0.36
CA PRO A 251 9.65 -3.27 1.76
C PRO A 251 11.11 -3.34 2.21
N ARG A 252 11.91 -4.22 1.56
CA ARG A 252 13.36 -4.37 1.77
C ARG A 252 14.24 -3.32 1.09
N GLY A 253 13.64 -2.40 0.34
CA GLY A 253 14.38 -1.51 -0.53
C GLY A 253 14.84 -2.13 -1.86
N ASP A 254 14.41 -3.36 -2.17
CA ASP A 254 14.48 -3.83 -3.56
C ASP A 254 13.51 -2.99 -4.40
N ILE A 255 13.91 -2.64 -5.62
CA ILE A 255 13.13 -1.79 -6.52
C ILE A 255 12.59 -2.66 -7.64
N LEU A 256 11.26 -2.67 -7.83
CA LEU A 256 10.62 -3.18 -9.04
C LEU A 256 10.59 -2.05 -10.07
N LEU A 257 11.56 -2.07 -10.98
CA LEU A 257 11.76 -1.08 -12.03
C LEU A 257 11.24 -1.60 -13.36
N PRO A 258 10.17 -1.01 -13.93
CA PRO A 258 9.80 -1.33 -15.29
C PRO A 258 10.86 -0.85 -16.28
N VAL A 259 11.19 -1.69 -17.25
CA VAL A 259 12.19 -1.45 -18.29
C VAL A 259 11.62 -1.89 -19.62
N ARG A 260 11.89 -1.15 -20.68
CA ARG A 260 11.67 -1.61 -22.06
C ARG A 260 12.98 -1.83 -22.78
N TYR A 261 13.00 -2.71 -23.77
CA TYR A 261 14.15 -2.96 -24.64
C TYR A 261 13.70 -3.44 -26.03
N LEU A 262 14.64 -3.60 -26.95
CA LEU A 262 14.45 -4.21 -28.28
C LEU A 262 15.03 -5.63 -28.26
N ALA A 263 14.18 -6.64 -28.47
CA ALA A 263 14.60 -8.05 -28.59
C ALA A 263 15.18 -8.37 -29.98
N ASP A 264 14.72 -7.68 -31.03
CA ASP A 264 15.23 -7.81 -32.40
C ASP A 264 15.69 -6.45 -32.92
N ARG A 265 17.00 -6.28 -33.11
CA ARG A 265 17.59 -5.02 -33.59
C ARG A 265 17.11 -4.60 -35.00
N LYS A 266 16.55 -5.52 -35.77
CA LYS A 266 16.00 -5.24 -37.11
C LYS A 266 14.55 -4.76 -37.05
N LYS A 267 13.86 -4.95 -35.92
CA LYS A 267 12.48 -4.53 -35.71
C LYS A 267 12.42 -3.46 -34.65
N GLN A 268 11.79 -2.33 -34.95
CA GLN A 268 11.51 -1.31 -33.94
C GLN A 268 10.27 -1.71 -33.12
N ASN A 269 10.31 -2.87 -32.45
CA ASN A 269 9.23 -3.41 -31.64
C ASN A 269 9.75 -3.64 -30.20
N TYR A 270 9.24 -2.83 -29.27
CA TYR A 270 9.68 -2.83 -27.88
C TYR A 270 9.00 -3.92 -27.06
N THR A 271 9.79 -4.55 -26.21
CA THR A 271 9.36 -5.47 -25.16
C THR A 271 9.48 -4.77 -23.81
N SER A 272 8.43 -4.80 -23.00
CA SER A 272 8.42 -4.30 -21.62
C SER A 272 8.55 -5.45 -20.62
N ILE A 273 9.33 -5.22 -19.56
CA ILE A 273 9.56 -6.13 -18.44
C ILE A 273 9.52 -5.34 -17.13
N VAL A 274 9.32 -6.04 -16.01
CA VAL A 274 9.64 -5.50 -14.68
C VAL A 274 10.89 -6.18 -14.16
N VAL A 275 11.89 -5.37 -13.82
CA VAL A 275 13.17 -5.80 -13.25
C VAL A 275 13.11 -5.63 -11.75
N ARG A 276 13.49 -6.67 -11.00
CA ARG A 276 13.82 -6.54 -9.58
C ARG A 276 15.29 -6.13 -9.47
N CYS A 277 15.52 -4.98 -8.85
CA CYS A 277 16.82 -4.45 -8.56
C CYS A 277 17.07 -4.45 -7.05
N GLY A 278 18.29 -4.75 -6.61
CA GLY A 278 18.76 -4.34 -5.29
C GLY A 278 19.21 -2.89 -5.31
N PHE A 279 19.07 -2.17 -4.21
CA PHE A 279 19.63 -0.82 -4.05
C PHE A 279 20.20 -0.62 -2.66
N ASP A 280 21.53 -0.42 -2.57
CA ASP A 280 22.26 -0.25 -1.31
C ASP A 280 22.32 1.21 -0.81
N GLY A 281 21.64 2.12 -1.51
CA GLY A 281 21.72 3.56 -1.27
C GLY A 281 22.67 4.31 -2.20
N GLU A 282 23.44 3.59 -3.03
CA GLU A 282 24.36 4.19 -4.00
C GLU A 282 24.33 3.48 -5.37
N THR A 283 24.18 2.16 -5.38
CA THR A 283 24.30 1.28 -6.54
C THR A 283 23.01 0.50 -6.75
N LEU A 284 22.46 0.60 -7.98
CA LEU A 284 21.30 -0.15 -8.41
C LEU A 284 21.76 -1.40 -9.15
N THR A 285 21.44 -2.58 -8.63
CA THR A 285 21.96 -3.85 -9.12
C THR A 285 20.83 -4.72 -9.65
N TYR A 286 20.94 -5.18 -10.89
CA TYR A 286 19.99 -6.13 -11.48
C TYR A 286 20.01 -7.45 -10.69
N GLN A 287 18.85 -7.99 -10.35
CA GLN A 287 18.74 -9.33 -9.75
C GLN A 287 18.09 -10.31 -10.72
N LYS A 288 16.90 -9.96 -11.21
CA LYS A 288 16.11 -10.76 -12.16
C LYS A 288 15.04 -9.89 -12.81
N HIS A 289 14.43 -10.36 -13.89
CA HIS A 289 13.20 -9.77 -14.43
C HIS A 289 12.10 -10.83 -14.56
N GLY A 290 10.87 -10.35 -14.72
CA GLY A 290 9.69 -11.20 -14.90
C GLY A 290 9.24 -11.32 -16.35
N SER A 291 7.94 -11.36 -16.58
CA SER A 291 7.34 -11.60 -17.91
C SER A 291 7.75 -10.54 -18.95
N GLU A 292 8.15 -11.02 -20.14
CA GLU A 292 8.30 -10.21 -21.35
C GLU A 292 6.95 -9.92 -22.00
N LEU A 293 6.58 -8.63 -22.05
CA LEU A 293 5.30 -8.18 -22.59
C LEU A 293 5.51 -7.37 -23.86
N THR A 294 4.91 -7.83 -24.97
CA THR A 294 4.89 -7.11 -26.25
C THR A 294 3.67 -7.48 -27.09
N ILE A 295 3.44 -6.72 -28.16
CA ILE A 295 2.46 -6.99 -29.22
C ILE A 295 3.14 -6.88 -30.59
N PRO A 296 2.69 -7.63 -31.62
CA PRO A 296 3.33 -7.61 -32.94
C PRO A 296 3.10 -6.29 -33.70
N GLN A 297 2.14 -5.47 -33.27
CA GLN A 297 1.73 -4.26 -33.98
C GLN A 297 2.58 -3.04 -33.59
N GLY A 298 2.98 -2.26 -34.59
CA GLY A 298 3.70 -1.00 -34.40
C GLY A 298 4.97 -1.19 -33.56
N ARG A 299 5.22 -0.24 -32.66
CA ARG A 299 6.40 -0.27 -31.79
C ARG A 299 6.28 -1.18 -30.57
N GLY A 300 5.30 -2.08 -30.51
CA GLY A 300 5.12 -2.95 -29.35
C GLY A 300 4.64 -2.18 -28.12
N LEU A 301 5.06 -2.62 -26.93
CA LEU A 301 4.64 -2.07 -25.64
C LEU A 301 5.80 -1.37 -24.95
N TYR A 302 5.59 -0.12 -24.52
CA TYR A 302 6.66 0.71 -23.94
C TYR A 302 6.12 1.73 -22.93
N GLU A 303 7.05 2.42 -22.25
CA GLU A 303 6.78 3.35 -21.13
C GLU A 303 5.84 2.80 -20.04
N PRO A 304 6.14 1.60 -19.49
CA PRO A 304 5.29 0.96 -18.48
C PRO A 304 5.23 1.71 -17.14
N SER A 305 4.06 1.70 -16.50
CA SER A 305 3.83 2.30 -15.18
C SER A 305 3.33 1.25 -14.19
N LEU A 306 4.08 1.03 -13.10
CA LEU A 306 3.75 0.04 -12.07
C LEU A 306 3.20 0.71 -10.80
N THR A 307 2.23 0.08 -10.16
CA THR A 307 1.79 0.41 -8.80
C THR A 307 1.50 -0.84 -7.99
N ARG A 308 1.52 -0.72 -6.66
CA ARG A 308 1.02 -1.74 -5.73
C ARG A 308 -0.29 -1.24 -5.11
N TYR A 309 -1.32 -2.07 -5.11
CA TYR A 309 -2.61 -1.75 -4.52
C TYR A 309 -3.24 -3.03 -3.92
N ARG A 310 -3.63 -2.96 -2.64
CA ARG A 310 -4.23 -4.09 -1.88
C ARG A 310 -3.49 -5.43 -1.99
N GLY A 311 -2.16 -5.38 -1.98
CA GLY A 311 -1.29 -6.57 -2.05
C GLY A 311 -1.02 -7.10 -3.45
N GLU A 312 -1.67 -6.57 -4.49
CA GLU A 312 -1.42 -6.89 -5.90
C GLU A 312 -0.67 -5.75 -6.60
N TYR A 313 -0.17 -6.03 -7.80
CA TYR A 313 0.57 -5.10 -8.65
C TYR A 313 -0.16 -4.89 -9.96
N PHE A 314 -0.20 -3.66 -10.44
CA PHE A 314 -0.88 -3.28 -11.66
C PHE A 314 0.08 -2.55 -12.59
N LEU A 315 0.06 -2.89 -13.87
CA LEU A 315 0.99 -2.39 -14.87
C LEU A 315 0.23 -1.81 -16.06
N THR A 316 0.48 -0.55 -16.39
CA THR A 316 0.02 0.04 -17.66
C THR A 316 1.10 -0.06 -18.73
N LEU A 317 0.68 -0.15 -19.98
CA LEU A 317 1.55 -0.32 -21.15
C LEU A 317 1.04 0.55 -22.30
N ARG A 318 1.86 1.46 -22.81
CA ARG A 318 1.52 2.30 -23.96
C ARG A 318 1.81 1.56 -25.27
N ALA A 319 0.96 1.78 -26.28
CA ALA A 319 1.22 1.43 -27.67
C ALA A 319 0.94 2.61 -28.61
N ASP A 320 1.25 2.46 -29.89
CA ASP A 320 1.07 3.53 -30.89
C ASP A 320 -0.41 3.78 -31.23
N HIS A 321 -1.23 2.74 -31.21
CA HIS A 321 -2.63 2.76 -31.62
C HIS A 321 -3.61 2.70 -30.43
N SER A 322 -3.15 2.23 -29.27
CA SER A 322 -3.96 2.05 -28.06
C SER A 322 -3.08 2.03 -26.79
N ALA A 323 -3.65 1.56 -25.68
CA ALA A 323 -2.99 1.31 -24.42
C ALA A 323 -3.57 0.09 -23.70
N PHE A 324 -2.75 -0.52 -22.85
CA PHE A 324 -3.03 -1.81 -22.24
C PHE A 324 -2.78 -1.78 -20.73
N VAL A 325 -3.37 -2.77 -20.05
CA VAL A 325 -3.23 -3.02 -18.61
C VAL A 325 -3.10 -4.51 -18.33
N THR A 326 -2.39 -4.83 -17.26
CA THR A 326 -2.34 -6.16 -16.67
C THR A 326 -2.12 -6.06 -15.15
N ARG A 327 -2.26 -7.17 -14.44
CA ARG A 327 -2.00 -7.29 -13.01
C ARG A 327 -1.07 -8.48 -12.70
N SER A 328 -0.53 -8.47 -11.48
CA SER A 328 0.35 -9.50 -10.96
C SER A 328 0.20 -9.61 -9.45
N ARG A 329 0.39 -10.82 -8.92
CA ARG A 329 0.46 -11.06 -7.46
C ARG A 329 1.83 -10.78 -6.87
N ASP A 330 2.90 -10.79 -7.67
CA ASP A 330 4.28 -10.67 -7.20
C ASP A 330 5.06 -9.50 -7.81
N GLY A 331 4.47 -8.82 -8.80
CA GLY A 331 5.05 -7.67 -9.49
C GLY A 331 6.08 -8.03 -10.56
N LEU A 332 6.29 -9.32 -10.85
CA LEU A 332 7.21 -9.81 -11.88
C LEU A 332 6.46 -10.61 -12.95
N HIS A 333 5.58 -11.52 -12.54
CA HIS A 333 4.84 -12.38 -13.46
C HIS A 333 3.42 -11.86 -13.64
N PHE A 334 3.10 -11.42 -14.85
CA PHE A 334 1.85 -10.72 -15.14
C PHE A 334 0.86 -11.61 -15.88
N ASP A 335 -0.43 -11.39 -15.60
CA ASP A 335 -1.54 -11.94 -16.34
C ASP A 335 -1.51 -11.47 -17.82
N PRO A 336 -2.25 -12.11 -18.74
CA PRO A 336 -2.39 -11.62 -20.10
C PRO A 336 -2.86 -10.15 -20.14
N ILE A 337 -2.20 -9.36 -20.98
CA ILE A 337 -2.53 -7.94 -21.17
C ILE A 337 -3.95 -7.77 -21.75
N ARG A 338 -4.59 -6.68 -21.37
CA ARG A 338 -5.92 -6.27 -21.83
C ARG A 338 -5.86 -4.87 -22.38
N GLU A 339 -6.55 -4.60 -23.48
CA GLU A 339 -6.73 -3.23 -23.96
C GLU A 339 -7.60 -2.46 -22.96
N TRP A 340 -7.27 -1.18 -22.73
CA TRP A 340 -8.04 -0.35 -21.82
C TRP A 340 -9.47 -0.09 -22.32
N GLN A 341 -10.44 -0.34 -21.44
CA GLN A 341 -11.85 -0.04 -21.65
C GLN A 341 -12.41 0.75 -20.47
N PHE A 342 -13.48 1.48 -20.74
CA PHE A 342 -14.41 1.91 -19.71
C PHE A 342 -15.26 0.72 -19.22
N ASP A 343 -15.91 0.90 -18.08
CA ASP A 343 -16.83 -0.07 -17.47
C ASP A 343 -18.06 -0.38 -18.33
N ASP A 344 -18.47 0.53 -19.21
CA ASP A 344 -19.48 0.31 -20.24
C ASP A 344 -18.99 -0.52 -21.46
N GLY A 345 -17.71 -0.90 -21.48
CA GLY A 345 -17.10 -1.73 -22.52
C GLY A 345 -16.52 -0.95 -23.71
N GLU A 346 -16.73 0.36 -23.79
CA GLU A 346 -16.16 1.19 -24.86
C GLU A 346 -14.63 1.35 -24.69
N PRO A 347 -13.86 1.43 -25.78
CA PRO A 347 -12.43 1.69 -25.71
C PRO A 347 -12.10 3.02 -25.01
N LEU A 348 -11.04 3.04 -24.20
CA LEU A 348 -10.63 4.25 -23.46
C LEU A 348 -10.23 5.42 -24.37
N GLY A 349 -9.76 5.12 -25.59
CA GLY A 349 -9.30 6.12 -26.55
C GLY A 349 -7.92 6.73 -26.23
N ASN A 350 -7.23 6.21 -25.21
CA ASN A 350 -5.81 6.51 -24.97
C ASN A 350 -4.95 5.83 -26.03
N TYR A 351 -3.99 6.57 -26.60
CA TYR A 351 -3.03 6.04 -27.56
C TYR A 351 -1.78 6.92 -27.59
N ASN A 352 -0.61 6.33 -27.87
CA ASN A 352 0.63 7.06 -28.12
C ASN A 352 1.04 8.05 -27.00
N THR A 353 0.50 7.86 -25.80
CA THR A 353 0.66 8.71 -24.62
C THR A 353 0.76 7.82 -23.39
N GLN A 354 1.43 8.31 -22.35
CA GLN A 354 1.67 7.55 -21.11
C GLN A 354 0.39 7.45 -20.30
N GLN A 355 0.32 6.44 -19.44
CA GLN A 355 -0.64 6.37 -18.35
C GLN A 355 0.13 6.14 -17.06
N HIS A 356 -0.32 6.75 -15.97
CA HIS A 356 0.29 6.55 -14.66
C HIS A 356 -0.76 6.22 -13.61
N TRP A 357 -0.35 5.43 -12.63
CA TRP A 357 -1.20 5.05 -11.53
C TRP A 357 -1.13 6.07 -10.41
N MET A 358 -2.27 6.30 -9.77
CA MET A 358 -2.39 7.05 -8.53
C MET A 358 -3.23 6.24 -7.53
N THR A 359 -2.85 6.26 -6.26
CA THR A 359 -3.67 5.72 -5.17
C THR A 359 -3.97 6.83 -4.17
N ALA A 360 -5.24 6.97 -3.77
CA ALA A 360 -5.68 7.95 -2.78
C ALA A 360 -6.99 7.50 -2.12
N GLY A 361 -7.12 7.65 -0.81
CA GLY A 361 -8.34 7.32 -0.05
C GLY A 361 -8.84 5.90 -0.27
N GLY A 362 -7.91 4.95 -0.38
CA GLY A 362 -8.23 3.55 -0.64
C GLY A 362 -8.72 3.25 -2.06
N GLY A 363 -8.73 4.22 -2.99
CA GLY A 363 -9.04 4.03 -4.41
C GLY A 363 -7.79 3.83 -5.28
N LEU A 364 -7.97 3.16 -6.43
CA LEU A 364 -6.97 3.00 -7.50
C LEU A 364 -7.41 3.84 -8.69
N PHE A 365 -6.55 4.71 -9.20
CA PHE A 365 -6.87 5.66 -10.26
C PHE A 365 -5.86 5.62 -11.39
N LEU A 366 -6.34 5.90 -12.60
CA LEU A 366 -5.54 6.06 -13.81
C LEU A 366 -5.46 7.54 -14.19
N VAL A 367 -4.25 8.04 -14.41
CA VAL A 367 -3.97 9.37 -14.98
C VAL A 367 -3.55 9.19 -16.44
N TYR A 368 -4.27 9.83 -17.38
CA TYR A 368 -4.12 9.55 -18.81
C TYR A 368 -4.67 10.69 -19.70
N THR A 369 -4.40 10.61 -21.00
CA THR A 369 -5.00 11.47 -22.03
C THR A 369 -5.81 10.63 -23.02
N ARG A 370 -6.86 11.15 -23.66
CA ARG A 370 -7.59 10.37 -24.68
C ARG A 370 -8.15 11.25 -25.79
N ARG A 371 -8.44 10.61 -26.93
CA ARG A 371 -9.24 11.21 -28.01
C ARG A 371 -10.72 11.29 -27.62
N GLY A 372 -11.50 12.00 -28.42
CA GLY A 372 -12.95 12.13 -28.20
C GLY A 372 -13.30 13.06 -27.04
N ALA A 373 -12.44 14.04 -26.75
CA ALA A 373 -12.67 15.07 -25.74
C ALA A 373 -12.65 16.49 -26.34
N GLY A 374 -12.95 16.63 -27.63
CA GLY A 374 -12.92 17.92 -28.35
C GLY A 374 -11.49 18.47 -28.56
N ASN A 375 -10.49 17.60 -28.57
CA ASN A 375 -9.07 17.94 -28.48
C ASN A 375 -8.26 17.59 -29.75
N ASP A 376 -8.92 17.42 -30.89
CA ASP A 376 -8.28 17.02 -32.17
C ASP A 376 -7.26 18.05 -32.69
N HIS A 377 -7.39 19.32 -32.26
CA HIS A 377 -6.44 20.38 -32.56
C HIS A 377 -5.12 20.27 -31.78
N ILE A 378 -5.06 19.41 -30.75
CA ILE A 378 -3.89 19.18 -29.90
C ILE A 378 -3.15 17.94 -30.41
N PHE A 379 -1.86 18.10 -30.70
CA PHE A 379 -1.04 17.01 -31.21
C PHE A 379 -1.15 15.75 -30.34
N ARG A 380 -1.61 14.65 -30.95
CA ARG A 380 -1.85 13.35 -30.30
C ARG A 380 -2.84 13.38 -29.13
N HIS A 381 -3.75 14.35 -29.09
CA HIS A 381 -4.76 14.49 -28.03
C HIS A 381 -4.13 14.56 -26.63
N ARG A 382 -2.95 15.17 -26.54
CA ARG A 382 -2.13 15.24 -25.32
C ARG A 382 -2.67 16.19 -24.26
N ALA A 383 -3.85 16.76 -24.43
CA ALA A 383 -4.53 17.52 -23.39
C ALA A 383 -6.04 17.47 -23.64
N PRO A 384 -6.90 17.58 -22.61
CA PRO A 384 -6.55 17.69 -21.18
C PRO A 384 -5.95 16.39 -20.62
N LEU A 385 -5.36 16.49 -19.42
CA LEU A 385 -4.98 15.32 -18.62
C LEU A 385 -6.19 14.92 -17.76
N PHE A 386 -6.58 13.65 -17.85
CA PHE A 386 -7.70 13.07 -17.11
C PHE A 386 -7.21 12.25 -15.92
N ILE A 387 -8.11 12.08 -14.94
CA ILE A 387 -8.01 11.10 -13.88
C ILE A 387 -9.35 10.37 -13.73
N ALA A 388 -9.34 9.06 -13.53
CA ALA A 388 -10.54 8.25 -13.30
C ALA A 388 -10.22 7.03 -12.42
N GLN A 389 -11.19 6.56 -11.65
CA GLN A 389 -11.04 5.37 -10.82
C GLN A 389 -11.05 4.10 -11.67
N VAL A 390 -10.33 3.09 -11.22
CA VAL A 390 -10.22 1.79 -11.88
C VAL A 390 -10.77 0.72 -10.96
N ASN A 391 -11.57 -0.18 -11.51
CA ASN A 391 -11.96 -1.40 -10.82
C ASN A 391 -10.80 -2.42 -10.91
N PRO A 392 -10.18 -2.81 -9.77
CA PRO A 392 -9.00 -3.69 -9.76
C PRO A 392 -9.31 -5.13 -10.19
N GLU A 393 -10.56 -5.58 -10.09
CA GLU A 393 -10.99 -6.93 -10.50
C GLU A 393 -11.16 -7.01 -12.02
N THR A 394 -11.84 -6.02 -12.61
CA THR A 394 -12.18 -6.02 -14.03
C THR A 394 -11.10 -5.37 -14.92
N LEU A 395 -10.23 -4.55 -14.33
CA LEU A 395 -9.24 -3.71 -15.02
C LEU A 395 -9.89 -2.73 -16.00
N ARG A 396 -11.05 -2.18 -15.63
CA ARG A 396 -11.78 -1.17 -16.39
C ARG A 396 -11.81 0.17 -15.66
N VAL A 397 -11.82 1.25 -16.43
CA VAL A 397 -11.97 2.62 -15.92
C VAL A 397 -13.45 2.89 -15.66
N LEU A 398 -13.79 3.38 -14.47
CA LEU A 398 -15.17 3.75 -14.15
C LEU A 398 -15.52 5.07 -14.84
N ARG A 399 -16.37 5.04 -15.87
CA ARG A 399 -16.64 6.20 -16.74
C ARG A 399 -17.11 7.41 -15.95
N ASP A 400 -18.06 7.21 -15.05
CA ASP A 400 -18.70 8.30 -14.29
C ASP A 400 -17.75 8.99 -13.29
N THR A 401 -16.58 8.42 -13.06
CA THR A 401 -15.54 9.00 -12.19
C THR A 401 -14.50 9.82 -12.96
N GLU A 402 -14.55 9.84 -14.30
CA GLU A 402 -13.58 10.57 -15.11
C GLU A 402 -13.69 12.08 -14.87
N ARG A 403 -12.56 12.69 -14.52
CA ARG A 403 -12.43 14.14 -14.30
C ARG A 403 -11.22 14.68 -15.03
N VAL A 404 -11.33 15.93 -15.46
CA VAL A 404 -10.18 16.70 -15.94
C VAL A 404 -9.29 17.03 -14.74
N LEU A 405 -8.08 16.46 -14.74
CA LEU A 405 -7.06 16.72 -13.72
C LEU A 405 -6.27 18.00 -14.03
N LEU A 406 -5.92 18.19 -15.31
CA LEU A 406 -5.27 19.40 -15.81
C LEU A 406 -5.93 19.81 -17.13
N PRO A 407 -6.56 21.01 -17.20
CA PRO A 407 -7.29 21.42 -18.38
C PRO A 407 -6.39 21.67 -19.58
N ALA A 408 -6.95 21.52 -20.78
CA ALA A 408 -6.29 21.92 -22.00
C ALA A 408 -6.11 23.44 -22.02
N ASN A 409 -4.92 23.91 -22.44
CA ASN A 409 -4.58 25.32 -22.47
C ASN A 409 -3.82 25.70 -23.77
N ASP A 410 -4.22 25.10 -24.88
CA ASP A 410 -3.60 25.20 -26.20
C ASP A 410 -2.13 24.73 -26.30
N ALA A 411 -1.59 24.10 -25.25
CA ALA A 411 -0.31 23.38 -25.26
C ALA A 411 -0.51 21.86 -25.16
N THR A 412 0.50 21.08 -25.54
CA THR A 412 0.48 19.64 -25.25
C THR A 412 0.89 19.39 -23.80
N LEU A 413 0.23 18.42 -23.15
CA LEU A 413 0.61 17.91 -21.85
C LEU A 413 1.14 16.48 -22.03
N GLY A 414 2.30 16.18 -21.49
CA GLY A 414 2.83 14.83 -21.64
C GLY A 414 4.20 14.73 -21.00
N ASN A 415 4.46 13.59 -20.36
CA ASN A 415 5.49 13.38 -19.33
C ASN A 415 5.01 13.83 -17.94
N SER A 416 3.75 13.54 -17.62
CA SER A 416 3.26 13.67 -16.26
C SER A 416 3.94 12.66 -15.34
N GLY A 417 4.13 12.96 -14.06
CA GLY A 417 4.60 12.03 -13.05
C GLY A 417 3.74 12.07 -11.80
N VAL A 418 3.44 10.90 -11.25
CA VAL A 418 2.72 10.78 -9.98
C VAL A 418 3.72 10.61 -8.84
N CYS A 419 3.58 11.45 -7.83
CA CYS A 419 4.34 11.41 -6.59
C CYS A 419 3.37 11.14 -5.44
N ARG A 420 3.43 9.95 -4.85
CA ARG A 420 2.61 9.61 -3.69
C ARG A 420 3.13 10.35 -2.45
N ILE A 421 2.23 11.03 -1.72
CA ILE A 421 2.57 11.75 -0.48
C ILE A 421 2.12 10.96 0.75
N SER A 422 0.90 10.45 0.76
CA SER A 422 0.31 9.68 1.85
C SER A 422 -0.72 8.65 1.34
N ALA A 423 -1.54 8.07 2.22
CA ALA A 423 -2.71 7.26 1.84
C ALA A 423 -3.80 8.09 1.13
N ASP A 424 -3.88 9.39 1.44
CA ASP A 424 -4.96 10.26 0.99
C ASP A 424 -4.49 11.41 0.08
N GLU A 425 -3.19 11.56 -0.13
CA GLU A 425 -2.62 12.63 -0.93
C GLU A 425 -1.61 12.10 -1.95
N SER A 426 -1.78 12.51 -3.20
CA SER A 426 -0.83 12.31 -4.29
C SER A 426 -0.70 13.58 -5.11
N TRP A 427 0.49 13.83 -5.65
CA TRP A 427 0.74 14.94 -6.54
C TRP A 427 0.96 14.45 -7.96
N VAL A 428 0.41 15.15 -8.93
CA VAL A 428 0.67 14.95 -10.35
C VAL A 428 1.44 16.15 -10.87
N THR A 429 2.67 15.90 -11.32
CA THR A 429 3.51 16.91 -11.98
C THR A 429 3.36 16.76 -13.48
N CYS A 430 3.29 17.85 -14.24
CA CYS A 430 3.22 17.78 -15.70
C CYS A 430 3.84 19.01 -16.37
N GLY A 431 4.75 18.79 -17.32
CA GLY A 431 5.30 19.87 -18.16
C GLY A 431 4.42 20.17 -19.38
N GLU A 432 4.32 21.45 -19.74
CA GLU A 432 3.83 21.91 -21.04
C GLU A 432 4.89 21.79 -22.12
N GLY A 433 4.49 21.42 -23.33
CA GLY A 433 5.44 21.33 -24.45
C GLY A 433 4.80 21.42 -25.81
N HIS A 434 5.64 21.28 -26.82
CA HIS A 434 5.31 21.55 -28.22
C HIS A 434 4.75 22.96 -28.45
N LEU A 435 5.18 23.96 -27.65
CA LEU A 435 4.83 25.38 -27.79
C LEU A 435 5.44 26.06 -29.03
N ARG A 436 6.01 25.27 -29.94
CA ARG A 436 6.36 25.70 -31.30
C ARG A 436 5.16 25.65 -32.26
N LEU A 437 4.07 24.98 -31.85
CA LEU A 437 2.83 24.80 -32.60
C LEU A 437 1.65 25.43 -31.84
N GLY A 438 0.52 25.61 -32.51
CA GLY A 438 -0.74 26.03 -31.88
C GLY A 438 -0.78 27.51 -31.48
N LYS A 439 -1.80 27.88 -30.69
CA LYS A 439 -2.08 29.29 -30.34
C LYS A 439 -1.05 29.92 -29.41
N ARG A 440 -0.38 29.11 -28.60
CA ARG A 440 0.68 29.56 -27.67
C ARG A 440 2.07 29.48 -28.27
N LYS A 441 2.17 29.53 -29.60
CA LYS A 441 3.44 29.53 -30.32
C LYS A 441 4.38 30.60 -29.75
N ASN A 442 5.62 30.21 -29.46
CA ASN A 442 6.68 31.06 -28.89
C ASN A 442 6.44 31.52 -27.43
N GLY A 443 5.33 31.14 -26.80
CA GLY A 443 5.09 31.41 -25.38
C GLY A 443 6.06 30.67 -24.47
N LEU A 444 6.15 31.08 -23.21
CA LEU A 444 6.90 30.35 -22.19
C LEU A 444 6.06 29.16 -21.69
N ASN A 445 6.74 28.02 -21.50
CA ASN A 445 6.11 26.82 -20.98
C ASN A 445 5.96 26.88 -19.46
N LYS A 446 5.20 25.95 -18.90
CA LYS A 446 5.02 25.79 -17.46
C LYS A 446 5.18 24.34 -17.05
N VAL A 447 5.69 24.14 -15.85
CA VAL A 447 5.57 22.88 -15.11
C VAL A 447 4.48 23.04 -14.08
N PHE A 448 3.41 22.26 -14.22
CA PHE A 448 2.27 22.23 -13.33
C PHE A 448 2.43 21.18 -12.24
N PHE A 449 1.84 21.47 -11.09
CA PHE A 449 1.73 20.58 -9.96
C PHE A 449 0.26 20.56 -9.53
N VAL A 450 -0.34 19.39 -9.55
CA VAL A 450 -1.72 19.17 -9.15
C VAL A 450 -1.71 18.31 -7.91
N LYS A 451 -2.14 18.87 -6.78
CA LYS A 451 -2.35 18.12 -5.55
C LYS A 451 -3.74 17.51 -5.61
N VAL A 452 -3.79 16.20 -5.41
CA VAL A 452 -5.02 15.42 -5.38
C VAL A 452 -5.17 14.86 -3.98
N THR A 453 -6.26 15.22 -3.32
CA THR A 453 -6.65 14.73 -2.00
C THR A 453 -8.00 14.05 -2.05
N THR A 454 -8.37 13.31 -1.02
CA THR A 454 -9.77 12.89 -0.82
C THR A 454 -10.46 13.84 0.17
N PRO A 455 -11.77 14.14 0.03
CA PRO A 455 -12.51 14.94 1.01
C PRO A 455 -12.39 14.36 2.43
N GLN A 456 -12.31 13.03 2.56
CA GLN A 456 -12.02 12.37 3.82
C GLN A 456 -10.66 12.78 4.40
N ALA A 457 -9.65 13.15 3.59
CA ALA A 457 -8.38 13.67 4.08
C ALA A 457 -8.52 15.07 4.70
N ALA A 458 -9.24 15.96 4.02
CA ALA A 458 -9.47 17.32 4.47
C ALA A 458 -10.41 17.34 5.70
N GLU A 459 -11.44 16.51 5.72
CA GLU A 459 -12.32 16.31 6.87
C GLU A 459 -11.62 15.53 8.00
N ARG A 460 -10.81 14.49 7.77
CA ARG A 460 -10.02 13.87 8.86
C ARG A 460 -9.02 14.84 9.47
N LYS A 461 -8.51 15.80 8.71
CA LYS A 461 -7.53 16.80 9.18
C LYS A 461 -8.18 18.04 9.80
N LYS A 462 -9.41 18.38 9.40
CA LYS A 462 -10.17 19.58 9.84
C LYS A 462 -11.31 19.26 10.83
N ALA A 463 -11.80 18.03 10.77
CA ALA A 463 -12.80 17.40 11.62
C ALA A 463 -12.24 16.07 12.17
N ALA A 464 -10.96 16.06 12.56
CA ALA A 464 -10.46 15.04 13.47
C ALA A 464 -11.39 15.07 14.69
N ARG A 465 -12.37 14.16 14.72
CA ARG A 465 -13.28 14.04 15.85
C ARG A 465 -12.37 13.82 17.06
N PRO A 466 -12.58 14.56 18.17
CA PRO A 466 -11.88 14.25 19.41
C PRO A 466 -11.94 12.75 19.63
N PHE A 467 -10.82 12.15 20.03
CA PHE A 467 -10.85 10.72 20.33
C PHE A 467 -11.90 10.46 21.41
N ASN A 468 -12.57 9.33 21.28
CA ASN A 468 -13.47 8.86 22.32
C ASN A 468 -12.61 8.46 23.53
N HIS A 469 -12.91 9.05 24.68
CA HIS A 469 -12.23 8.76 25.94
C HIS A 469 -13.20 8.36 27.07
N PRO A 470 -12.89 7.32 27.85
CA PRO A 470 -11.86 6.32 27.54
C PRO A 470 -12.26 5.55 26.26
N GLY A 471 -11.29 5.18 25.43
CA GLY A 471 -11.53 4.53 24.14
C GLY A 471 -10.33 3.83 23.52
N ILE A 472 -9.29 3.51 24.28
CA ILE A 472 -8.23 2.61 23.83
C ILE A 472 -8.77 1.18 23.76
N LEU A 473 -8.88 0.47 24.89
CA LEU A 473 -9.44 -0.89 24.94
C LEU A 473 -10.79 -0.98 25.65
N HIS A 474 -11.15 0.04 26.42
CA HIS A 474 -12.39 0.06 27.19
C HIS A 474 -13.05 1.43 27.10
N SER A 475 -14.37 1.44 26.93
CA SER A 475 -15.21 2.64 27.03
C SER A 475 -15.94 2.68 28.36
N ARG A 476 -16.39 3.87 28.76
CA ARG A 476 -17.16 4.06 30.00
C ARG A 476 -18.38 3.13 30.08
N ALA A 477 -19.13 3.01 28.99
CA ALA A 477 -20.30 2.12 28.93
C ALA A 477 -19.95 0.63 29.14
N GLU A 478 -18.79 0.19 28.63
CA GLU A 478 -18.34 -1.19 28.83
C GLU A 478 -17.87 -1.43 30.26
N LEU A 479 -17.18 -0.45 30.87
CA LEU A 479 -16.77 -0.50 32.27
C LEU A 479 -17.98 -0.55 33.21
N GLU A 480 -19.00 0.29 32.96
CA GLU A 480 -20.26 0.31 33.71
C GLU A 480 -21.03 -1.02 33.56
N PHE A 481 -21.08 -1.57 32.34
CA PHE A 481 -21.69 -2.87 32.08
C PHE A 481 -20.99 -3.98 32.88
N VAL A 482 -19.66 -4.08 32.79
CA VAL A 482 -18.87 -5.09 33.50
C VAL A 482 -19.03 -4.92 35.02
N LYS A 483 -19.01 -3.69 35.52
CA LYS A 483 -19.27 -3.39 36.94
C LYS A 483 -20.64 -3.91 37.38
N GLY A 484 -21.69 -3.68 36.61
CA GLY A 484 -23.03 -4.20 36.89
C GLY A 484 -23.05 -5.73 36.94
N LYS A 485 -22.39 -6.40 35.99
CA LYS A 485 -22.30 -7.88 35.95
C LYS A 485 -21.54 -8.46 37.14
N VAL A 486 -20.43 -7.83 37.52
CA VAL A 486 -19.66 -8.21 38.72
C VAL A 486 -20.48 -8.03 40.00
N GLN A 487 -21.18 -6.90 40.14
CA GLN A 487 -22.03 -6.63 41.31
C GLN A 487 -23.22 -7.58 41.41
N ALA A 488 -23.79 -7.99 40.27
CA ALA A 488 -24.86 -8.99 40.20
C ALA A 488 -24.36 -10.43 40.41
N GLY A 489 -23.04 -10.66 40.42
CA GLY A 489 -22.45 -12.00 40.57
C GLY A 489 -22.69 -12.91 39.35
N GLU A 490 -22.84 -12.33 38.15
CA GLU A 490 -23.11 -13.08 36.92
C GLU A 490 -21.84 -13.71 36.34
N GLU A 491 -21.96 -14.92 35.80
CA GLU A 491 -20.87 -15.58 35.07
C GLU A 491 -20.84 -15.13 33.60
N PRO A 492 -19.65 -15.03 32.97
CA PRO A 492 -18.32 -15.38 33.50
C PRO A 492 -17.60 -14.26 34.28
N TRP A 493 -18.23 -13.08 34.45
CA TRP A 493 -17.60 -11.92 35.07
C TRP A 493 -17.23 -12.14 36.53
N LYS A 494 -18.09 -12.84 37.30
CA LYS A 494 -17.82 -13.18 38.70
C LYS A 494 -16.51 -13.96 38.86
N THR A 495 -16.38 -15.09 38.16
CA THR A 495 -15.15 -15.91 38.24
C THR A 495 -13.92 -15.13 37.76
N ALA A 496 -14.05 -14.36 36.67
CA ALA A 496 -12.94 -13.55 36.16
C ALA A 496 -12.53 -12.42 37.13
N TRP A 497 -13.48 -11.82 37.84
CA TRP A 497 -13.24 -10.80 38.86
C TRP A 497 -12.56 -11.37 40.11
N GLU A 498 -12.99 -12.55 40.57
CA GLU A 498 -12.34 -13.27 41.66
C GLU A 498 -10.89 -13.62 41.30
N ALA A 499 -10.64 -14.06 40.07
CA ALA A 499 -9.30 -14.31 39.55
C ALA A 499 -8.43 -13.05 39.53
N LEU A 500 -9.00 -11.90 39.14
CA LEU A 500 -8.29 -10.60 39.19
C LEU A 500 -7.89 -10.25 40.62
N ARG A 501 -8.84 -10.30 41.56
CA ARG A 501 -8.59 -9.94 42.97
C ARG A 501 -7.55 -10.82 43.65
N ALA A 502 -7.48 -12.10 43.28
CA ALA A 502 -6.53 -13.05 43.86
C ALA A 502 -5.13 -12.95 43.24
N HIS A 503 -4.97 -12.21 42.14
CA HIS A 503 -3.72 -12.19 41.38
C HIS A 503 -2.66 -11.26 42.01
N PRO A 504 -1.37 -11.64 42.01
CA PRO A 504 -0.30 -10.79 42.57
C PRO A 504 -0.23 -9.36 41.99
N LEU A 505 -0.60 -9.20 40.71
CA LEU A 505 -0.65 -7.88 40.03
C LEU A 505 -1.74 -6.95 40.56
N ALA A 506 -2.69 -7.44 41.36
CA ALA A 506 -3.71 -6.64 42.01
C ALA A 506 -3.36 -6.33 43.49
N SER A 507 -2.21 -6.80 43.98
CA SER A 507 -1.80 -6.58 45.37
C SER A 507 -1.51 -5.11 45.65
N LEU A 508 -2.12 -4.55 46.69
CA LEU A 508 -1.81 -3.19 47.14
C LEU A 508 -0.40 -3.05 47.73
N ASP A 509 0.26 -4.18 48.04
CA ASP A 509 1.66 -4.22 48.46
C ASP A 509 2.64 -4.21 47.27
N TRP A 510 2.14 -4.16 46.02
CA TRP A 510 2.98 -4.08 44.82
C TRP A 510 3.93 -2.88 44.90
N GLN A 511 5.20 -3.09 44.55
CA GLN A 511 6.23 -2.05 44.54
C GLN A 511 6.73 -1.88 43.11
N PRO A 512 6.46 -0.74 42.44
CA PRO A 512 7.00 -0.47 41.11
C PRO A 512 8.54 -0.43 41.14
N LYS A 513 9.16 -0.82 40.03
CA LYS A 513 10.63 -0.90 39.91
C LYS A 513 11.08 -0.34 38.57
N ALA A 514 10.81 0.94 38.31
CA ALA A 514 11.33 1.59 37.12
C ALA A 514 12.85 1.65 37.13
N HIS A 515 13.45 1.59 35.93
CA HIS A 515 14.89 1.71 35.73
C HIS A 515 15.18 2.86 34.76
N PRO A 516 16.21 3.69 35.01
CA PRO A 516 16.52 4.82 34.13
C PRO A 516 16.96 4.39 32.73
N HIS A 517 17.67 3.26 32.64
CA HIS A 517 18.11 2.68 31.38
C HIS A 517 17.67 1.22 31.29
N ILE A 518 16.55 0.99 30.61
CA ILE A 518 16.01 -0.35 30.37
C ILE A 518 16.71 -0.93 29.15
N THR A 519 17.22 -2.16 29.26
CA THR A 519 17.88 -2.86 28.16
C THR A 519 17.27 -4.24 27.94
N ARG A 520 17.01 -4.55 26.67
CA ARG A 520 16.58 -5.88 26.24
C ARG A 520 17.32 -6.24 24.95
N GLY A 521 18.41 -6.98 25.10
CA GLY A 521 19.18 -7.46 23.95
C GLY A 521 18.57 -8.72 23.30
N PRO A 522 19.21 -9.27 22.25
CA PRO A 522 18.68 -10.38 21.49
C PRO A 522 18.36 -11.60 22.35
N ARG A 523 17.21 -12.26 22.10
CA ARG A 523 16.71 -13.36 22.95
C ARG A 523 16.55 -12.91 24.42
N ALA A 524 16.21 -11.64 24.60
CA ALA A 524 16.10 -10.98 25.89
C ALA A 524 17.35 -11.10 26.78
N ARG A 525 18.56 -10.89 26.22
CA ARG A 525 19.84 -10.80 26.93
C ARG A 525 20.74 -9.68 26.35
N PRO A 526 21.24 -8.72 27.15
CA PRO A 526 20.96 -8.50 28.57
C PRO A 526 19.48 -8.17 28.82
N ARG A 527 19.05 -8.32 30.07
CA ARG A 527 17.67 -8.06 30.50
C ARG A 527 17.70 -7.23 31.79
N VAL A 528 17.83 -5.91 31.64
CA VAL A 528 17.86 -4.98 32.78
C VAL A 528 16.58 -4.15 32.74
N GLY A 529 15.77 -4.23 33.79
CA GLY A 529 14.49 -3.52 33.93
C GLY A 529 13.36 -3.97 33.01
N ALA A 530 13.61 -4.89 32.07
CA ALA A 530 12.62 -5.30 31.08
C ALA A 530 11.53 -6.22 31.65
N SER A 531 11.86 -7.07 32.64
CA SER A 531 10.86 -7.95 33.28
C SER A 531 9.96 -7.13 34.21
N GLU A 532 10.57 -6.19 34.91
CA GLU A 532 9.95 -5.21 35.80
C GLU A 532 8.98 -4.35 35.00
N MET A 533 9.42 -3.77 33.88
CA MET A 533 8.57 -3.00 32.96
C MET A 533 7.34 -3.76 32.49
N MET A 534 7.48 -5.04 32.13
CA MET A 534 6.33 -5.86 31.70
C MET A 534 5.36 -6.13 32.85
N SER A 535 5.88 -6.36 34.05
CA SER A 535 5.06 -6.67 35.22
C SER A 535 4.36 -5.42 35.76
N ASP A 536 5.07 -4.29 35.82
CA ASP A 536 4.56 -2.99 36.26
C ASP A 536 3.51 -2.46 35.29
N ALA A 537 3.70 -2.58 33.97
CA ALA A 537 2.69 -2.20 32.99
C ALA A 537 1.39 -3.00 33.18
N ALA A 538 1.50 -4.31 33.40
CA ALA A 538 0.37 -5.18 33.65
C ALA A 538 -0.30 -4.90 35.01
N ALA A 539 0.49 -4.61 36.04
CA ALA A 539 0.00 -4.21 37.36
C ALA A 539 -0.76 -2.88 37.30
N ALA A 540 -0.20 -1.85 36.62
CA ALA A 540 -0.86 -0.56 36.45
C ALA A 540 -2.25 -0.72 35.79
N CYS A 541 -2.34 -1.48 34.70
CA CYS A 541 -3.61 -1.76 34.03
C CYS A 541 -4.57 -2.56 34.91
N THR A 542 -4.07 -3.57 35.63
CA THR A 542 -4.85 -4.36 36.59
C THR A 542 -5.43 -3.51 37.70
N HIS A 543 -4.63 -2.63 38.32
CA HIS A 543 -5.06 -1.72 39.36
C HIS A 543 -6.06 -0.68 38.83
N ALA A 544 -5.86 -0.13 37.64
CA ALA A 544 -6.81 0.79 37.03
C ALA A 544 -8.19 0.12 36.81
N LEU A 545 -8.22 -1.10 36.28
CA LEU A 545 -9.47 -1.87 36.11
C LEU A 545 -10.10 -2.25 37.46
N ALA A 546 -9.30 -2.69 38.44
CA ALA A 546 -9.76 -3.02 39.78
C ALA A 546 -10.46 -1.83 40.44
N TRP A 547 -9.86 -0.64 40.33
CA TRP A 547 -10.46 0.59 40.83
C TRP A 547 -11.76 0.94 40.12
N TRP A 548 -11.80 0.92 38.79
CA TRP A 548 -13.01 1.24 38.03
C TRP A 548 -14.20 0.35 38.40
N ILE A 549 -13.96 -0.96 38.49
CA ILE A 549 -15.00 -1.96 38.76
C ILE A 549 -15.45 -1.87 40.23
N SER A 550 -14.50 -1.80 41.19
CA SER A 550 -14.82 -1.86 42.62
C SER A 550 -15.15 -0.51 43.26
N GLY A 551 -14.69 0.60 42.70
CA GLY A 551 -14.66 1.92 43.33
C GLY A 551 -13.59 2.11 44.40
N ASN A 552 -12.72 1.12 44.67
CA ASN A 552 -11.70 1.22 45.71
C ASN A 552 -10.52 2.11 45.26
N GLY A 553 -10.50 3.36 45.73
CA GLY A 553 -9.47 4.36 45.39
C GLY A 553 -8.03 3.99 45.76
N ALA A 554 -7.80 2.96 46.60
CA ALA A 554 -6.45 2.46 46.85
C ALA A 554 -5.80 1.88 45.59
N HIS A 555 -6.57 1.23 44.72
CA HIS A 555 -6.05 0.73 43.45
C HIS A 555 -5.75 1.87 42.47
N ALA A 556 -6.54 2.95 42.45
CA ALA A 556 -6.23 4.13 41.64
C ALA A 556 -4.88 4.74 42.02
N ARG A 557 -4.65 4.92 43.34
CA ARG A 557 -3.37 5.44 43.86
C ARG A 557 -2.20 4.53 43.50
N LYS A 558 -2.36 3.22 43.57
CA LYS A 558 -1.30 2.27 43.18
C LYS A 558 -1.01 2.32 41.67
N ALA A 559 -2.02 2.44 40.83
CA ALA A 559 -1.82 2.63 39.39
C ALA A 559 -1.06 3.95 39.11
N ILE A 560 -1.46 5.06 39.75
CA ILE A 560 -0.78 6.36 39.65
C ILE A 560 0.69 6.25 40.11
N GLU A 561 0.94 5.61 41.25
CA GLU A 561 2.30 5.39 41.77
C GLU A 561 3.20 4.68 40.75
N ILE A 562 2.68 3.64 40.08
CA ILE A 562 3.42 2.95 39.02
C ILE A 562 3.64 3.86 37.80
N LEU A 563 2.62 4.60 37.37
CA LEU A 563 2.71 5.50 36.21
C LEU A 563 3.72 6.64 36.44
N ASP A 564 3.71 7.22 37.64
CA ASP A 564 4.60 8.31 38.04
C ASP A 564 6.04 7.82 38.21
N ASP A 565 6.28 6.64 38.80
CA ASP A 565 7.63 6.06 38.89
C ASP A 565 8.29 5.91 37.51
N TYR A 566 7.53 5.45 36.51
CA TYR A 566 8.05 5.36 35.14
C TYR A 566 8.22 6.72 34.48
N ALA A 567 7.32 7.67 34.72
CA ALA A 567 7.41 9.02 34.18
C ALA A 567 8.65 9.77 34.68
N ASP A 568 9.00 9.59 35.95
CA ASP A 568 10.10 10.28 36.62
C ASP A 568 11.45 9.58 36.41
N THR A 569 11.46 8.25 36.29
CA THR A 569 12.70 7.47 36.29
C THR A 569 13.21 7.16 34.87
N VAL A 570 12.34 6.77 33.93
CA VAL A 570 12.80 6.16 32.67
C VAL A 570 13.36 7.20 31.70
N GLN A 571 14.62 7.01 31.29
CA GLN A 571 15.32 7.90 30.37
C GLN A 571 15.57 7.27 29.00
N SER A 572 15.70 5.94 28.91
CA SER A 572 15.85 5.25 27.64
C SER A 572 15.48 3.76 27.70
N VAL A 573 14.95 3.24 26.60
CA VAL A 573 14.82 1.80 26.34
C VAL A 573 15.69 1.45 25.12
N ARG A 574 16.67 0.56 25.28
CA ARG A 574 17.72 0.32 24.27
C ARG A 574 17.90 -1.17 23.97
N GLU A 575 18.72 -1.42 22.95
CA GLU A 575 19.08 -2.72 22.38
C GLU A 575 18.04 -3.31 21.39
N HIS A 576 18.40 -4.44 20.79
CA HIS A 576 17.67 -5.08 19.70
C HIS A 576 16.17 -5.31 20.00
N ASP A 577 15.84 -5.86 21.17
CA ASP A 577 14.45 -6.23 21.54
C ASP A 577 13.69 -5.05 22.18
N ALA A 578 14.26 -3.85 22.26
CA ALA A 578 13.59 -2.66 22.82
C ALA A 578 12.26 -2.36 22.12
N ARG A 579 12.22 -2.52 20.79
CA ARG A 579 11.03 -2.24 19.97
C ARG A 579 9.86 -3.14 20.34
N LEU A 580 10.12 -4.45 20.48
CA LEU A 580 9.12 -5.41 20.92
C LEU A 580 8.71 -5.13 22.37
N LEU A 581 9.67 -4.84 23.26
CA LEU A 581 9.37 -4.53 24.66
C LEU A 581 8.40 -3.34 24.76
N VAL A 582 8.73 -2.20 24.15
CA VAL A 582 7.86 -1.01 24.14
C VAL A 582 6.52 -1.31 23.45
N GLY A 583 6.52 -2.06 22.34
CA GLY A 583 5.29 -2.47 21.65
C GLY A 583 4.35 -3.34 22.50
N MET A 584 4.86 -4.10 23.46
CA MET A 584 4.04 -4.90 24.39
C MET A 584 3.59 -4.14 25.63
N THR A 585 4.39 -3.20 26.12
CA THR A 585 4.16 -2.56 27.42
C THR A 585 3.46 -1.20 27.31
N ALA A 586 3.70 -0.43 26.24
CA ALA A 586 3.12 0.90 26.09
C ALA A 586 1.59 0.86 26.07
N ILE A 587 0.96 -0.06 25.34
CA ILE A 587 -0.50 -0.23 25.34
C ILE A 587 -1.08 -0.42 26.76
N GLN A 588 -0.40 -1.18 27.62
CA GLN A 588 -0.88 -1.45 29.00
C GLN A 588 -0.72 -0.22 29.90
N PHE A 589 0.45 0.43 29.88
CA PHE A 589 0.68 1.68 30.60
C PHE A 589 -0.32 2.76 30.18
N VAL A 590 -0.51 2.93 28.88
CA VAL A 590 -1.38 3.98 28.34
C VAL A 590 -2.85 3.67 28.58
N SER A 591 -3.27 2.40 28.53
CA SER A 591 -4.63 2.00 28.94
C SER A 591 -4.88 2.29 30.43
N ALA A 592 -3.90 2.02 31.30
CA ALA A 592 -4.00 2.38 32.72
C ALA A 592 -4.12 3.91 32.90
N ALA A 593 -3.24 4.66 32.25
CA ALA A 593 -3.24 6.13 32.32
C ALA A 593 -4.55 6.74 31.81
N GLU A 594 -5.10 6.23 30.71
CA GLU A 594 -6.40 6.67 30.17
C GLU A 594 -7.52 6.41 31.17
N LEU A 595 -7.59 5.19 31.72
CA LEU A 595 -8.59 4.84 32.72
C LEU A 595 -8.51 5.74 33.95
N ILE A 596 -7.32 6.01 34.49
CA ILE A 596 -7.13 6.94 35.61
C ILE A 596 -7.57 8.35 35.23
N ALA A 597 -7.08 8.88 34.10
CA ALA A 597 -7.34 10.25 33.68
C ALA A 597 -8.83 10.55 33.42
N HIS A 598 -9.60 9.55 32.99
CA HIS A 598 -11.02 9.70 32.65
C HIS A 598 -12.00 9.07 33.66
N GLY A 599 -11.51 8.60 34.81
CA GLY A 599 -12.29 7.87 35.82
C GLY A 599 -12.59 8.58 37.13
N GLU A 600 -12.42 9.90 37.20
CA GLU A 600 -12.63 10.70 38.42
C GLU A 600 -11.55 10.50 39.52
N ALA A 601 -10.46 9.79 39.23
CA ALA A 601 -9.30 9.76 40.13
C ALA A 601 -8.54 11.11 40.10
N GLU A 602 -8.07 11.54 41.26
CA GLU A 602 -7.17 12.68 41.39
C GLU A 602 -5.76 12.27 40.95
N TRP A 603 -5.44 12.51 39.68
CA TRP A 603 -4.07 12.46 39.15
C TRP A 603 -3.65 13.89 38.78
N GLY A 604 -2.50 14.35 39.25
CA GLY A 604 -2.10 15.75 39.06
C GLY A 604 -1.74 16.08 37.60
N ALA A 605 -1.98 17.33 37.19
CA ALA A 605 -1.77 17.76 35.80
C ALA A 605 -0.28 17.72 35.40
N GLU A 606 0.63 18.02 36.33
CA GLU A 606 2.08 17.98 36.08
C GLU A 606 2.58 16.54 35.92
N GLN A 607 2.09 15.62 36.74
CA GLN A 607 2.38 14.19 36.66
C GLN A 607 1.88 13.59 35.32
N ARG A 608 0.64 13.90 34.93
CA ARG A 608 0.12 13.54 33.60
C ARG A 608 0.98 14.07 32.47
N ALA A 609 1.43 15.32 32.57
CA ALA A 609 2.31 15.94 31.58
C ALA A 609 3.69 15.28 31.56
N ALA A 610 4.22 14.85 32.71
CA ALA A 610 5.48 14.09 32.81
C ALA A 610 5.35 12.73 32.11
N PHE A 611 4.27 11.99 32.39
CA PHE A 611 3.99 10.72 31.73
C PHE A 611 3.85 10.89 30.20
N ALA A 612 3.09 11.89 29.75
CA ALA A 612 2.96 12.22 28.32
C ALA A 612 4.31 12.58 27.67
N ARG A 613 5.20 13.29 28.38
CA ARG A 613 6.57 13.57 27.91
C ARG A 613 7.39 12.28 27.77
N MET A 614 7.33 11.37 28.73
CA MET A 614 8.03 10.09 28.68
C MET A 614 7.55 9.24 27.48
N LEU A 615 6.23 9.17 27.24
CA LEU A 615 5.68 8.54 26.04
C LEU A 615 6.25 9.14 24.74
N ARG A 616 6.24 10.47 24.61
CA ARG A 616 6.70 11.17 23.39
C ARG A 616 8.22 11.14 23.20
N LYS A 617 9.00 11.20 24.27
CA LYS A 617 10.46 11.35 24.23
C LYS A 617 11.23 10.05 24.38
N VAL A 618 10.64 9.03 25.00
CA VAL A 618 11.30 7.75 25.26
C VAL A 618 10.65 6.61 24.48
N PHE A 619 9.34 6.40 24.60
CA PHE A 619 8.69 5.25 23.95
C PHE A 619 8.50 5.45 22.44
N HIS A 620 7.93 6.58 22.03
CA HIS A 620 7.63 6.82 20.61
C HIS A 620 8.86 6.70 19.71
N PRO A 621 10.04 7.30 20.03
CA PRO A 621 11.23 7.16 19.19
C PRO A 621 11.71 5.72 18.99
N VAL A 622 11.41 4.81 19.92
CA VAL A 622 11.79 3.40 19.83
C VAL A 622 10.91 2.66 18.82
N ILE A 623 9.61 3.00 18.72
CA ILE A 623 8.64 2.23 17.93
C ILE A 623 8.15 2.93 16.65
N LYS A 624 8.38 4.24 16.48
CA LYS A 624 7.81 5.07 15.38
C LYS A 624 8.13 4.59 13.96
N ASP A 625 9.22 3.85 13.79
CA ASP A 625 9.72 3.38 12.49
C ASP A 625 9.44 1.87 12.28
N PHE A 626 8.71 1.24 13.21
CA PHE A 626 8.40 -0.18 13.20
C PHE A 626 9.67 -1.06 13.13
N PHE A 627 9.56 -2.35 12.80
CA PHE A 627 10.72 -3.19 12.51
C PHE A 627 10.43 -4.17 11.36
N PRO A 628 10.36 -3.68 10.11
CA PRO A 628 9.90 -4.47 8.95
C PRO A 628 10.64 -5.78 8.69
N THR A 629 11.93 -5.83 9.04
CA THR A 629 12.81 -6.99 8.86
C THR A 629 12.68 -8.05 9.95
N ALA A 630 11.91 -7.77 11.00
CA ALA A 630 11.58 -8.70 12.06
C ALA A 630 10.34 -9.54 11.71
N ASN A 631 10.08 -10.49 12.58
CA ASN A 631 8.86 -11.29 12.61
C ASN A 631 7.60 -10.40 12.76
N GLY A 632 6.48 -10.74 12.11
CA GLY A 632 5.31 -9.85 11.99
C GLY A 632 4.66 -9.48 13.33
N ASN A 633 4.78 -10.33 14.35
CA ASN A 633 4.31 -10.01 15.70
C ASN A 633 5.01 -8.77 16.32
N TRP A 634 6.23 -8.44 15.89
CA TRP A 634 6.93 -7.25 16.35
C TRP A 634 6.25 -5.98 15.86
N ASP A 635 6.05 -5.88 14.55
CA ASP A 635 5.34 -4.77 13.93
C ASP A 635 3.93 -4.66 14.52
N ALA A 636 3.21 -5.79 14.65
CA ALA A 636 1.87 -5.82 15.25
C ALA A 636 1.85 -5.22 16.67
N SER A 637 2.85 -5.53 17.50
CA SER A 637 2.98 -4.94 18.84
C SER A 637 3.19 -3.42 18.80
N MET A 638 3.94 -2.93 17.82
CA MET A 638 4.20 -1.50 17.67
C MET A 638 2.98 -0.76 17.11
N ILE A 639 2.18 -1.40 16.24
CA ILE A 639 0.93 -0.85 15.70
C ILE A 639 -0.05 -0.59 16.85
N GLN A 640 -0.37 -1.60 17.66
CA GLN A 640 -1.33 -1.44 18.77
C GLN A 640 -0.88 -0.36 19.76
N SER A 641 0.43 -0.29 20.06
CA SER A 641 0.98 0.67 21.01
C SER A 641 1.01 2.09 20.45
N GLN A 642 1.35 2.27 19.16
CA GLN A 642 1.28 3.59 18.52
C GLN A 642 -0.16 4.10 18.44
N MET A 643 -1.14 3.25 18.13
CA MET A 643 -2.54 3.64 18.14
C MET A 643 -3.02 4.04 19.54
N ALA A 644 -2.71 3.22 20.56
CA ALA A 644 -3.07 3.51 21.95
C ALA A 644 -2.45 4.83 22.44
N MET A 645 -1.16 5.06 22.16
CA MET A 645 -0.48 6.32 22.46
C MET A 645 -1.11 7.49 21.72
N GLY A 646 -1.47 7.30 20.45
CA GLY A 646 -2.15 8.32 19.64
C GLY A 646 -3.47 8.76 20.26
N VAL A 647 -4.29 7.81 20.73
CA VAL A 647 -5.54 8.10 21.45
C VAL A 647 -5.24 8.89 22.72
N TYR A 648 -4.47 8.35 23.68
CA TYR A 648 -4.23 9.01 24.97
C TYR A 648 -3.57 10.41 24.86
N LEU A 649 -2.71 10.61 23.85
CA LEU A 649 -1.99 11.87 23.67
C LEU A 649 -2.75 12.88 22.80
N ASP A 650 -3.98 12.57 22.37
CA ASP A 650 -4.75 13.32 21.38
C ASP A 650 -3.95 13.59 20.08
N ASP A 651 -3.16 12.61 19.65
CA ASP A 651 -2.27 12.67 18.49
C ASP A 651 -2.79 11.84 17.32
N HIS A 652 -3.65 12.45 16.51
CA HIS A 652 -4.23 11.82 15.31
C HIS A 652 -3.19 11.38 14.28
N ALA A 653 -2.04 12.07 14.19
CA ALA A 653 -0.99 11.68 13.25
C ALA A 653 -0.30 10.38 13.70
N MET A 654 -0.07 10.23 15.00
CA MET A 654 0.47 8.99 15.59
C MET A 654 -0.51 7.82 15.43
N PHE A 655 -1.80 8.05 15.69
CA PHE A 655 -2.85 7.05 15.48
C PHE A 655 -2.95 6.63 14.00
N GLN A 656 -3.04 7.61 13.10
CA GLN A 656 -3.18 7.34 11.66
C GLN A 656 -1.95 6.62 11.10
N ARG A 657 -0.75 6.92 11.58
CA ARG A 657 0.46 6.15 11.21
C ARG A 657 0.32 4.67 11.55
N GLY A 658 -0.28 4.34 12.70
CA GLY A 658 -0.59 2.96 13.06
C GLY A 658 -1.58 2.32 12.07
N VAL A 659 -2.66 3.03 11.74
CA VAL A 659 -3.69 2.59 10.78
C VAL A 659 -3.07 2.33 9.40
N ASP A 660 -2.27 3.27 8.90
CA ASP A 660 -1.61 3.18 7.62
C ASP A 660 -0.64 2.00 7.58
N TYR A 661 0.10 1.75 8.67
CA TYR A 661 1.02 0.61 8.71
C TYR A 661 0.27 -0.74 8.81
N PHE A 662 -0.87 -0.79 9.50
CA PHE A 662 -1.72 -1.98 9.52
C PHE A 662 -2.19 -2.36 8.11
N LEU A 663 -2.61 -1.39 7.30
CA LEU A 663 -3.20 -1.61 5.98
C LEU A 663 -2.17 -1.65 4.84
N GLU A 664 -1.10 -0.89 4.95
CA GLU A 664 -0.17 -0.65 3.84
C GLU A 664 1.30 -0.78 4.23
N GLY A 665 1.55 -1.12 5.50
CA GLY A 665 2.87 -1.28 6.06
C GLY A 665 3.74 -2.17 5.19
N ARG A 666 5.01 -1.80 5.14
CA ARG A 666 5.98 -2.53 4.33
C ARG A 666 6.35 -3.86 5.01
N GLY A 667 6.43 -3.90 6.33
CA GLY A 667 6.86 -5.07 7.08
C GLY A 667 5.81 -6.18 7.22
N ASN A 668 6.19 -7.19 8.00
CA ASN A 668 5.37 -8.37 8.24
C ASN A 668 4.17 -8.10 9.16
N GLY A 669 4.02 -6.91 9.77
CA GLY A 669 2.83 -6.55 10.56
C GLY A 669 1.67 -5.96 9.76
N CYS A 670 1.85 -5.65 8.49
CA CYS A 670 0.74 -5.28 7.61
C CYS A 670 -0.17 -6.49 7.39
N ILE A 671 -1.48 -6.32 7.54
CA ILE A 671 -2.43 -7.44 7.53
C ILE A 671 -2.34 -8.28 6.24
N PHE A 672 -2.15 -7.62 5.09
CA PHE A 672 -2.04 -8.28 3.78
C PHE A 672 -0.70 -8.99 3.56
N ASN A 673 0.34 -8.62 4.32
CA ASN A 673 1.62 -9.33 4.34
C ASN A 673 1.64 -10.43 5.42
N TYR A 674 0.83 -10.29 6.47
CA TYR A 674 0.86 -11.15 7.64
C TYR A 674 -0.04 -12.37 7.51
N VAL A 675 -1.29 -12.19 7.05
CA VAL A 675 -2.32 -13.23 6.97
C VAL A 675 -2.68 -13.49 5.51
N ARG A 676 -2.66 -14.76 5.10
CA ARG A 676 -3.11 -15.19 3.77
C ARG A 676 -4.62 -15.40 3.73
N PRO A 677 -5.24 -15.44 2.53
CA PRO A 677 -6.66 -15.77 2.40
C PRO A 677 -7.06 -17.11 3.04
N SER A 678 -6.16 -18.08 3.14
CA SER A 678 -6.41 -19.36 3.84
C SER A 678 -6.51 -19.23 5.36
N GLY A 679 -6.19 -18.06 5.93
CA GLY A 679 -6.09 -17.81 7.37
C GLY A 679 -4.72 -18.12 7.96
N GLN A 680 -3.83 -18.84 7.27
CA GLN A 680 -2.46 -19.03 7.77
C GLN A 680 -1.75 -17.67 7.88
N CYS A 681 -1.02 -17.44 8.97
CA CYS A 681 -0.23 -16.23 9.14
C CYS A 681 1.29 -16.51 9.09
N GLN A 682 2.09 -15.45 8.97
CA GLN A 682 3.54 -15.53 8.82
C GLN A 682 4.23 -16.33 9.94
N GLU A 683 3.70 -16.32 11.16
CA GLU A 683 4.25 -17.03 12.32
C GLU A 683 3.79 -18.50 12.42
N SER A 684 2.81 -18.94 11.61
CA SER A 684 2.19 -20.27 11.74
C SER A 684 3.20 -21.42 11.64
N GLY A 685 4.30 -21.22 10.92
CA GLY A 685 5.39 -22.20 10.80
C GLY A 685 6.52 -22.07 11.81
N ARG A 686 6.45 -21.10 12.74
CA ARG A 686 7.42 -20.92 13.83
C ARG A 686 6.97 -21.69 15.06
N ASP A 687 5.89 -21.23 15.69
CA ASP A 687 5.22 -21.86 16.82
C ASP A 687 3.86 -21.20 17.08
N GLN A 688 3.01 -21.87 17.84
CA GLN A 688 1.64 -21.42 18.09
C GLN A 688 1.55 -20.26 19.09
N HIS A 689 2.58 -20.05 19.91
CA HIS A 689 2.63 -18.93 20.84
C HIS A 689 2.82 -17.60 20.09
N HIS A 690 3.78 -17.52 19.17
CA HIS A 690 4.02 -16.32 18.34
C HIS A 690 2.92 -16.10 17.31
N THR A 691 2.29 -17.17 16.83
CA THR A 691 1.09 -17.08 15.98
C THR A 691 -0.03 -16.32 16.69
N GLN A 692 -0.38 -16.77 17.90
CA GLN A 692 -1.37 -16.09 18.74
C GLN A 692 -0.91 -14.69 19.13
N MET A 693 0.40 -14.48 19.30
CA MET A 693 0.96 -13.18 19.66
C MET A 693 0.67 -12.10 18.63
N GLY A 694 1.05 -12.33 17.36
CA GLY A 694 0.82 -11.34 16.32
C GLY A 694 -0.66 -11.16 15.98
N LEU A 695 -1.45 -12.24 15.97
CA LEU A 695 -2.90 -12.15 15.76
C LEU A 695 -3.58 -11.34 16.87
N GLY A 696 -3.22 -11.59 18.13
CA GLY A 696 -3.73 -10.85 19.29
C GLY A 696 -3.39 -9.36 19.22
N PHE A 697 -2.15 -9.01 18.91
CA PHE A 697 -1.75 -7.60 18.78
C PHE A 697 -2.48 -6.88 17.65
N LEU A 698 -2.70 -7.53 16.50
CA LEU A 698 -3.51 -6.97 15.43
C LEU A 698 -5.00 -6.84 15.82
N ALA A 699 -5.53 -7.76 16.63
CA ALA A 699 -6.90 -7.65 17.16
C ALA A 699 -7.06 -6.50 18.15
N PHE A 700 -6.09 -6.27 19.03
CA PHE A 700 -6.10 -5.10 19.91
C PHE A 700 -5.99 -3.80 19.12
N ALA A 701 -5.11 -3.74 18.11
CA ALA A 701 -5.03 -2.60 17.21
C ALA A 701 -6.38 -2.32 16.50
N ALA A 702 -7.04 -3.38 16.00
CA ALA A 702 -8.34 -3.26 15.36
C ALA A 702 -9.45 -2.82 16.34
N GLU A 703 -9.45 -3.29 17.60
CA GLU A 703 -10.42 -2.84 18.61
C GLU A 703 -10.19 -1.37 19.00
N ILE A 704 -8.94 -0.93 19.15
CA ILE A 704 -8.62 0.48 19.37
C ILE A 704 -9.15 1.33 18.21
N ALA A 705 -8.86 0.92 16.97
CA ALA A 705 -9.33 1.63 15.79
C ALA A 705 -10.87 1.67 15.70
N TRP A 706 -11.53 0.55 15.98
CA TRP A 706 -12.99 0.43 15.98
C TRP A 706 -13.65 1.40 16.96
N LYS A 707 -13.10 1.56 18.17
CA LYS A 707 -13.59 2.52 19.17
C LYS A 707 -13.43 3.97 18.74
N GLN A 708 -12.54 4.25 17.80
CA GLN A 708 -12.34 5.56 17.19
C GLN A 708 -13.07 5.70 15.83
N GLY A 709 -13.92 4.73 15.48
CA GLY A 709 -14.74 4.77 14.26
C GLY A 709 -14.02 4.32 13.00
N VAL A 710 -12.88 3.65 13.11
CA VAL A 710 -12.12 3.09 11.98
C VAL A 710 -12.23 1.57 11.98
N ASP A 711 -12.84 1.01 10.94
CA ASP A 711 -13.05 -0.44 10.82
C ASP A 711 -11.82 -1.14 10.18
N LEU A 712 -10.87 -1.55 11.01
CA LEU A 712 -9.75 -2.39 10.60
C LEU A 712 -10.09 -3.88 10.58
N TYR A 713 -11.21 -4.29 11.20
CA TYR A 713 -11.63 -5.69 11.21
C TYR A 713 -12.04 -6.15 9.80
N GLN A 714 -12.66 -5.27 9.00
CA GLN A 714 -13.02 -5.58 7.61
C GLN A 714 -11.85 -5.69 6.62
N ALA A 715 -10.62 -5.39 7.03
CA ALA A 715 -9.48 -5.41 6.14
C ALA A 715 -9.32 -6.77 5.43
N GLY A 716 -9.27 -6.73 4.10
CA GLY A 716 -9.16 -7.92 3.24
C GLY A 716 -10.37 -8.86 3.28
N GLY A 717 -11.56 -8.36 3.63
CA GLY A 717 -12.75 -9.21 3.77
C GLY A 717 -12.71 -10.06 5.03
N ASN A 718 -12.33 -9.45 6.16
CA ASN A 718 -12.16 -10.11 7.47
C ASN A 718 -10.98 -11.09 7.54
N LEU A 719 -9.82 -10.74 6.95
CA LEU A 719 -8.62 -11.59 7.01
C LEU A 719 -8.21 -11.95 8.43
N LEU A 720 -8.37 -11.01 9.38
CA LEU A 720 -8.03 -11.27 10.77
C LEU A 720 -8.97 -12.32 11.39
N ALA A 721 -10.25 -12.37 11.03
CA ALA A 721 -11.16 -13.45 11.42
C ALA A 721 -10.68 -14.81 10.90
N ALA A 722 -10.32 -14.88 9.62
CA ALA A 722 -9.75 -16.09 9.02
C ALA A 722 -8.47 -16.54 9.74
N GLY A 723 -7.63 -15.59 10.16
CA GLY A 723 -6.44 -15.83 10.97
C GLY A 723 -6.74 -16.52 12.31
N PHE A 724 -7.72 -16.00 13.04
CA PHE A 724 -8.15 -16.59 14.31
C PHE A 724 -8.82 -17.96 14.14
N GLU A 725 -9.70 -18.12 13.15
CA GLU A 725 -10.35 -19.42 12.87
C GLU A 725 -9.33 -20.48 12.47
N TYR A 726 -8.36 -20.15 11.61
CA TYR A 726 -7.27 -21.04 11.23
C TYR A 726 -6.44 -21.47 12.44
N ASN A 727 -6.02 -20.51 13.27
CA ASN A 727 -5.22 -20.78 14.46
C ASN A 727 -5.99 -21.62 15.49
N ALA A 728 -7.26 -21.29 15.74
CA ALA A 728 -8.13 -22.02 16.65
C ALA A 728 -8.36 -23.46 16.16
N ASN A 729 -8.70 -23.63 14.87
CA ASN A 729 -8.91 -24.94 14.26
C ASN A 729 -7.70 -25.85 14.44
N TYR A 730 -6.50 -25.34 14.11
CA TYR A 730 -5.27 -26.12 14.26
C TYR A 730 -4.95 -26.46 15.72
N ASN A 731 -5.07 -25.51 16.64
CA ASN A 731 -4.76 -25.72 18.04
C ASN A 731 -5.79 -26.59 18.78
N LEU A 732 -7.02 -26.71 18.27
CA LEU A 732 -8.02 -27.67 18.76
C LEU A 732 -7.68 -29.13 18.40
N GLY A 733 -6.65 -29.36 17.59
CA GLY A 733 -6.17 -30.69 17.20
C GLY A 733 -6.55 -31.11 15.78
N ASN A 734 -7.27 -30.26 15.04
CA ASN A 734 -7.62 -30.53 13.64
C ASN A 734 -6.47 -30.16 12.70
N GLU A 735 -6.41 -30.79 11.53
CA GLU A 735 -5.45 -30.44 10.50
C GLU A 735 -5.94 -29.26 9.65
N VAL A 736 -4.99 -28.45 9.17
CA VAL A 736 -5.23 -27.28 8.33
C VAL A 736 -4.24 -27.25 7.17
N PRO A 737 -4.63 -26.74 6.00
CA PRO A 737 -3.70 -26.63 4.88
C PRO A 737 -2.62 -25.59 5.18
N PHE A 738 -1.36 -25.90 4.87
CA PHE A 738 -0.25 -24.96 5.01
C PHE A 738 0.53 -24.84 3.70
N GLU A 739 0.61 -23.64 3.17
CA GLU A 739 1.50 -23.29 2.07
C GLU A 739 2.82 -22.72 2.60
N ARG A 740 3.94 -22.99 1.92
CA ARG A 740 5.24 -22.40 2.27
C ARG A 740 5.12 -20.89 2.42
N PHE A 741 5.45 -20.38 3.61
CA PHE A 741 5.37 -18.96 3.92
C PHE A 741 6.77 -18.37 3.97
N VAL A 742 7.04 -17.44 3.06
CA VAL A 742 8.26 -16.63 3.05
C VAL A 742 7.89 -15.22 3.52
N SER A 743 8.55 -14.73 4.57
CA SER A 743 8.35 -13.36 5.05
C SER A 743 8.70 -12.36 3.94
N VAL A 744 8.17 -11.13 4.04
CA VAL A 744 8.43 -10.05 3.07
C VAL A 744 9.94 -9.90 2.79
N ASP A 745 10.73 -10.13 3.83
CA ASP A 745 12.18 -9.98 3.81
C ASP A 745 12.97 -11.25 3.50
N GLY A 746 12.28 -12.36 3.20
CA GLY A 746 12.89 -13.66 2.95
C GLY A 746 13.62 -14.28 4.14
N ARG A 747 13.76 -13.54 5.25
CA ARG A 747 14.47 -13.94 6.47
C ARG A 747 13.85 -15.18 7.11
N TYR A 748 12.54 -15.30 7.03
CA TYR A 748 11.80 -16.43 7.57
C TYR A 748 11.16 -17.19 6.42
N ASP A 749 11.52 -18.46 6.30
CA ASP A 749 11.05 -19.37 5.26
C ASP A 749 10.51 -20.64 5.92
N HIS A 750 9.20 -20.63 6.15
CA HIS A 750 8.50 -21.71 6.81
C HIS A 750 7.93 -22.67 5.77
N LYS A 751 8.41 -23.92 5.78
CA LYS A 751 8.01 -24.96 4.82
C LYS A 751 6.82 -25.81 5.29
N LYS A 752 6.52 -25.77 6.58
CA LYS A 752 5.41 -26.51 7.21
C LYS A 752 4.88 -25.74 8.41
N ILE A 753 3.63 -26.04 8.80
CA ILE A 753 3.06 -25.58 10.05
C ILE A 753 3.82 -26.16 11.25
N SER A 754 3.96 -25.38 12.32
CA SER A 754 4.68 -25.81 13.53
C SER A 754 3.73 -26.37 14.57
N ALA A 755 4.00 -27.59 15.03
CA ALA A 755 3.29 -28.20 16.17
C ALA A 755 3.79 -27.67 17.53
N ALA A 756 4.83 -26.84 17.57
CA ALA A 756 5.37 -26.31 18.82
C ALA A 756 4.33 -25.40 19.51
N GLY A 757 3.98 -25.74 20.76
CA GLY A 757 2.95 -25.03 21.52
C GLY A 757 1.51 -25.33 21.09
N ARG A 758 1.27 -26.35 20.24
CA ARG A 758 -0.09 -26.72 19.82
C ARG A 758 -0.96 -27.06 21.02
N GLY A 759 -2.17 -26.49 21.06
CA GLY A 759 -3.13 -26.68 22.16
C GLY A 759 -2.85 -25.80 23.39
N THR A 760 -1.90 -24.87 23.30
CA THR A 760 -1.70 -23.82 24.32
C THR A 760 -2.41 -22.54 23.91
N TRP A 761 -3.01 -21.85 24.87
CA TRP A 761 -3.92 -20.73 24.61
C TRP A 761 -3.41 -19.44 25.26
N ALA A 762 -3.29 -18.40 24.44
CA ALA A 762 -3.08 -17.03 24.88
C ALA A 762 -4.44 -16.34 25.13
N PRO A 763 -4.51 -15.33 26.03
CA PRO A 763 -5.74 -14.59 26.32
C PRO A 763 -6.04 -13.54 25.25
N VAL A 764 -6.38 -13.98 24.05
CA VAL A 764 -6.54 -13.10 22.88
C VAL A 764 -7.80 -13.40 22.07
N PHE A 765 -8.63 -14.36 22.48
CA PHE A 765 -9.75 -14.82 21.66
C PHE A 765 -11.04 -14.04 21.94
N GLU A 766 -11.23 -13.50 23.14
CA GLU A 766 -12.45 -12.76 23.51
C GLU A 766 -12.67 -11.51 22.66
N VAL A 767 -11.60 -10.74 22.40
CA VAL A 767 -11.68 -9.48 21.64
C VAL A 767 -12.15 -9.68 20.20
N PRO A 768 -11.48 -10.48 19.35
CA PRO A 768 -11.93 -10.71 17.98
C PRO A 768 -13.26 -11.46 17.94
N TYR A 769 -13.53 -12.39 18.87
CA TYR A 769 -14.81 -13.09 18.91
C TYR A 769 -15.97 -12.15 19.20
N ARG A 770 -15.81 -11.24 20.18
CA ARG A 770 -16.80 -10.21 20.45
C ARG A 770 -17.10 -9.38 19.21
N HIS A 771 -16.08 -8.92 18.48
CA HIS A 771 -16.30 -8.16 17.26
C HIS A 771 -17.00 -9.03 16.19
N TYR A 772 -16.34 -10.08 15.72
CA TYR A 772 -16.82 -10.82 14.55
C TYR A 772 -18.11 -11.59 14.80
N HIS A 773 -18.23 -12.27 15.95
CA HIS A 773 -19.43 -13.06 16.23
C HIS A 773 -20.60 -12.23 16.72
N ARG A 774 -20.37 -11.33 17.69
CA ARG A 774 -21.48 -10.58 18.31
C ARG A 774 -21.86 -9.31 17.56
N ARG A 775 -20.88 -8.52 17.10
CA ARG A 775 -21.17 -7.27 16.38
C ARG A 775 -21.45 -7.53 14.90
N ALA A 776 -20.65 -8.37 14.25
CA ALA A 776 -20.73 -8.61 12.80
C ALA A 776 -21.51 -9.89 12.40
N GLY A 777 -21.92 -10.73 13.35
CA GLY A 777 -22.76 -11.91 13.08
C GLY A 777 -22.05 -13.09 12.39
N LEU A 778 -20.71 -13.12 12.36
CA LEU A 778 -19.96 -14.24 11.81
C LEU A 778 -20.00 -15.47 12.75
N ALA A 779 -19.96 -16.68 12.21
CA ALA A 779 -20.09 -17.90 13.01
C ALA A 779 -18.90 -18.12 13.97
N MET A 780 -17.65 -17.85 13.54
CA MET A 780 -16.42 -18.08 14.30
C MET A 780 -16.39 -19.42 15.10
N PRO A 781 -16.74 -20.57 14.49
CA PRO A 781 -17.03 -21.82 15.21
C PRO A 781 -15.84 -22.40 15.98
N PHE A 782 -14.61 -22.26 15.46
CA PHE A 782 -13.43 -22.78 16.16
C PHE A 782 -13.03 -21.87 17.31
N THR A 783 -13.08 -20.55 17.10
CA THR A 783 -12.81 -19.58 18.15
C THR A 783 -13.83 -19.70 19.30
N ALA A 784 -15.11 -19.94 18.98
CA ALA A 784 -16.15 -20.22 19.98
C ALA A 784 -15.79 -21.43 20.87
N GLN A 785 -15.32 -22.52 20.26
CA GLN A 785 -14.88 -23.72 21.01
C GLN A 785 -13.68 -23.45 21.90
N VAL A 786 -12.72 -22.63 21.44
CA VAL A 786 -11.57 -22.22 22.26
C VAL A 786 -12.05 -21.45 23.47
N ILE A 787 -12.87 -20.42 23.27
CA ILE A 787 -13.45 -19.60 24.36
C ILE A 787 -14.19 -20.46 25.38
N GLY A 788 -15.02 -21.41 24.92
CA GLY A 788 -15.73 -22.35 25.80
C GLY A 788 -14.81 -23.25 26.63
N LYS A 789 -13.56 -23.49 26.19
CA LYS A 789 -12.56 -24.29 26.91
C LYS A 789 -11.67 -23.47 27.84
N VAL A 790 -11.42 -22.20 27.52
CA VAL A 790 -10.36 -21.42 28.18
C VAL A 790 -10.87 -20.33 29.12
N ARG A 791 -12.19 -20.10 29.19
CA ARG A 791 -12.77 -19.11 30.11
C ARG A 791 -12.66 -19.54 31.59
N PRO A 792 -12.32 -18.61 32.51
CA PRO A 792 -11.75 -17.29 32.22
C PRO A 792 -10.34 -17.41 31.66
N GLU A 793 -10.04 -16.64 30.62
CA GLU A 793 -8.72 -16.62 29.99
C GLU A 793 -7.64 -16.26 31.03
N LYS A 794 -6.49 -16.95 30.96
CA LYS A 794 -5.37 -16.71 31.89
C LYS A 794 -4.79 -15.31 31.70
N ASN A 795 -4.44 -14.66 32.80
CA ASN A 795 -3.77 -13.36 32.74
C ASN A 795 -2.38 -13.43 32.07
N SER A 796 -1.92 -12.30 31.52
CA SER A 796 -0.63 -12.17 30.84
C SER A 796 0.03 -10.82 31.12
N THR A 797 1.37 -10.79 31.06
CA THR A 797 2.16 -9.55 31.02
C THR A 797 2.58 -9.15 29.59
N VAL A 798 2.23 -9.99 28.60
CA VAL A 798 2.52 -9.78 27.17
C VAL A 798 1.35 -9.11 26.46
N TYR A 799 0.13 -9.53 26.80
CA TYR A 799 -1.13 -9.04 26.23
C TYR A 799 -1.81 -8.09 27.21
N SER A 800 -2.82 -7.34 26.74
CA SER A 800 -3.69 -6.62 27.67
C SER A 800 -4.33 -7.62 28.64
N PRO A 801 -4.29 -7.37 29.96
CA PRO A 801 -4.76 -8.32 30.95
C PRO A 801 -6.29 -8.37 31.02
N TRP A 802 -6.84 -9.44 31.61
CA TRP A 802 -8.26 -9.59 31.98
C TRP A 802 -9.28 -9.54 30.84
N THR A 803 -8.96 -10.17 29.70
CA THR A 803 -9.81 -10.18 28.50
C THR A 803 -11.19 -10.80 28.72
N THR A 804 -11.33 -11.94 29.42
CA THR A 804 -12.67 -12.48 29.74
C THR A 804 -13.47 -11.50 30.58
N LEU A 805 -12.88 -10.88 31.61
CA LEU A 805 -13.58 -9.90 32.45
C LEU A 805 -14.12 -8.73 31.63
N MET A 806 -13.33 -8.24 30.68
CA MET A 806 -13.63 -6.99 29.96
C MET A 806 -14.36 -7.17 28.63
N PHE A 807 -14.30 -8.35 28.02
CA PHE A 807 -14.83 -8.57 26.66
C PHE A 807 -15.83 -9.73 26.55
N ALA A 808 -15.92 -10.62 27.53
CA ALA A 808 -16.89 -11.71 27.47
C ALA A 808 -18.31 -11.13 27.44
N GLU A 809 -19.08 -11.49 26.42
CA GLU A 809 -20.53 -11.26 26.33
C GLU A 809 -20.99 -9.80 26.49
N VAL A 810 -20.06 -8.85 26.41
CA VAL A 810 -20.38 -7.43 26.39
C VAL A 810 -21.09 -7.11 25.07
N PRO A 811 -22.33 -6.56 25.10
CA PRO A 811 -23.10 -6.29 23.90
C PRO A 811 -22.35 -5.44 22.88
N GLY A 812 -22.66 -5.67 21.60
CA GLY A 812 -22.36 -4.73 20.51
C GLY A 812 -23.28 -3.52 20.63
N ARG A 813 -22.77 -2.33 20.30
CA ARG A 813 -23.63 -1.16 20.09
C ARG A 813 -24.41 -1.31 18.80
#